data_AF-A0A662YUQ4-F1
#
_entry.id   AF-A0A662YUQ4-F1
#
_cell.length_a   1.000
_cell.length_b   1.000
_cell.length_c   1.000
_cell.angle_alpha   90.00
_cell.angle_beta   90.00
_cell.angle_gamma   90.00
#
_symmetry.space_group_name_H-M   'P 1'
#
loop_
_entity.id
_entity.type
_entity.pdbx_description
1 polymer ?
#
loop_
_entity_poly.entity_id
_entity_poly.type
_entity_poly.pdbx_seq_one_letter_code
_entity_poly.pdbx_strand_id
1 'polypeptide(L)'
;MALTLQEFTYSLDPKTLPRIIQIQSGIYFQGSVYEMFGNECCLPTGEVIKIIGLNISKLSAEIQKEGPGSKCIELPLDYPGLFKIVADNEAYYTIGDIVKSLHICQNRLGQPVFKSTVDITLSNDTIQQGETIMFTSLGERSSEQFVNTEVMRKDKKHTFTLPLSQQGEFYECEDDQFYTLNEIIEWKLPKGRKRAVNLAKTSAIKEFTFCELPENFKGELTLTPVYELQAVMKFRKDIVHIPSSLDVEVIDVTDKYDINSFVQPLSINDIFNRPGNNFPIVAEIIEGPEHTVESLKFLKSCKEVIIHQAFQAKRILASEIRSDAQKHFLIPCTYNGKFKRRPREFPTAYDLEIAKSDKEQLHVVATKAFESHYEGLETVFVGDQFLVQHRKSSEVIYGGTQKMVEALACERIEGKVYEPVLIPMCMEGGFMEVIHDKKQYHISEICQKFHLPFNVKVAMRDLSIGEDILATMLGLHLEEEITEPCLLITPLKNLSECWEIPVNRIKMSLQLLHRPDKGTEPPPVKTVVEEISEDCYYTLRRYVNATLHPPPRPPKKPLQPPSKSFKLEAPQPKRPDAPSSPKSPHVNTLKPFKPIKVVSPELKNATPQYEFMKITATESNLQKDTYLAAVYEHAVKLPSVQDRPVSQEEALSAMNLNLNVLEDAVKQAAKKGAQIIVTPEDGIYGWSFNREAIFPYLENIPDPDINWTPCTEPDRFGRAPVQVRLSCIAKTNSIYVAANVGDIKPCNATDPKCPKDGRYQYNTDVVFASDGKLVARYHKYNLFLGESQFDQPAEPEFVTFNTTFGTFGIFTCFDVLFYNPAVHLVDHLQVDSVLFPTAWMNLLPHLTAIEFHSAWAMGMGVNFLAANTHNTTMNMTGSGIYAPDKARAYHYDAETDNGHLLIAELDIHPKLSPHYTAVNWSLYAAGLDTVSEDNAVFNGTIFQDVYTFITLNEAQENISVCQKDLCCHLSYSMKEKQEDELYALGAFDGLHTVEGQYYLQVCTLVKCKNPDLKTCGEPVENASTEFEKFSLSGRFGTKYVFPEVLLSGVHLAPGEFEVRQ
;
A
#
# COMPACT_ATOMS: atom_id res chain seq x y z
N MET A 1 -35.76 3.92 -25.79
CA MET A 1 -36.15 4.43 -24.46
C MET A 1 -34.88 4.95 -23.81
N ALA A 2 -34.97 5.90 -22.89
CA ALA A 2 -33.84 6.26 -22.06
C ALA A 2 -33.52 5.10 -21.10
N LEU A 3 -32.25 4.94 -20.76
CA LEU A 3 -31.71 4.03 -19.76
C LEU A 3 -30.74 4.82 -18.89
N THR A 4 -30.53 4.42 -17.64
CA THR A 4 -29.38 4.94 -16.89
C THR A 4 -28.07 4.53 -17.58
N LEU A 5 -27.02 5.32 -17.40
CA LEU A 5 -25.70 5.01 -17.94
C LEU A 5 -25.20 3.64 -17.44
N GLN A 6 -25.54 3.28 -16.21
CA GLN A 6 -25.23 1.99 -15.61
C GLN A 6 -25.94 0.83 -16.32
N GLU A 7 -27.26 0.90 -16.52
CA GLU A 7 -28.04 -0.11 -17.25
C GLU A 7 -27.58 -0.25 -18.70
N PHE A 8 -27.34 0.88 -19.39
CA PHE A 8 -26.76 0.89 -20.73
C PHE A 8 -25.43 0.12 -20.73
N THR A 9 -24.53 0.43 -19.81
CA THR A 9 -23.20 -0.20 -19.70
C THR A 9 -23.28 -1.71 -19.45
N TYR A 10 -24.14 -2.17 -18.54
CA TYR A 10 -24.33 -3.61 -18.31
C TYR A 10 -24.93 -4.34 -19.52
N SER A 11 -25.78 -3.69 -20.30
CA SER A 11 -26.37 -4.26 -21.53
C SER A 11 -25.45 -4.24 -22.75
N LEU A 12 -24.44 -3.36 -22.76
CA LEU A 12 -23.55 -3.09 -23.89
C LEU A 12 -22.68 -4.31 -24.23
N ASP A 13 -22.65 -4.73 -25.50
CA ASP A 13 -21.66 -5.69 -26.01
C ASP A 13 -20.42 -4.96 -26.54
N PRO A 14 -19.23 -5.16 -25.95
CA PRO A 14 -17.98 -4.56 -26.45
C PRO A 14 -17.71 -4.87 -27.92
N LYS A 15 -18.18 -6.01 -28.46
CA LYS A 15 -18.06 -6.35 -29.90
C LYS A 15 -18.90 -5.45 -30.81
N THR A 16 -19.84 -4.68 -30.25
CA THR A 16 -20.68 -3.72 -30.96
C THR A 16 -20.18 -2.29 -30.84
N LEU A 17 -19.04 -2.06 -30.18
CA LEU A 17 -18.38 -0.75 -30.15
C LEU A 17 -17.81 -0.41 -31.55
N PRO A 18 -17.73 0.88 -31.91
CA PRO A 18 -18.16 2.04 -31.13
C PRO A 18 -19.69 2.25 -31.16
N ARG A 19 -20.24 2.76 -30.06
CA ARG A 19 -21.67 3.14 -29.94
C ARG A 19 -21.79 4.64 -29.69
N ILE A 20 -22.79 5.28 -30.26
CA ILE A 20 -23.03 6.71 -30.10
C ILE A 20 -24.26 6.90 -29.24
N ILE A 21 -24.10 7.56 -28.10
CA ILE A 21 -25.18 7.82 -27.15
C ILE A 21 -25.43 9.32 -26.99
N GLN A 22 -26.67 9.68 -26.73
CA GLN A 22 -27.10 11.05 -26.46
C GLN A 22 -27.57 11.20 -25.02
N ILE A 23 -26.98 12.17 -24.32
CA ILE A 23 -27.34 12.53 -22.94
C ILE A 23 -28.76 13.12 -22.92
N GLN A 24 -29.65 12.61 -22.06
CA GLN A 24 -31.03 13.11 -21.91
C GLN A 24 -31.20 13.98 -20.66
N SER A 25 -30.69 13.52 -19.52
CA SER A 25 -30.84 14.16 -18.21
C SER A 25 -29.84 13.54 -17.22
N GLY A 26 -29.55 14.23 -16.13
CA GLY A 26 -28.72 13.70 -15.05
C GLY A 26 -28.59 14.72 -13.92
N ILE A 27 -28.29 14.24 -12.72
CA ILE A 27 -27.99 15.07 -11.55
C ILE A 27 -26.62 14.67 -11.05
N TYR A 28 -25.62 15.52 -11.28
CA TYR A 28 -24.24 15.28 -10.87
C TYR A 28 -23.73 16.46 -10.04
N PHE A 29 -23.11 16.15 -8.90
CA PHE A 29 -22.58 17.17 -7.98
C PHE A 29 -21.47 17.98 -8.67
N GLN A 30 -21.46 19.29 -8.43
CA GLN A 30 -20.47 20.21 -8.99
C GLN A 30 -19.06 19.78 -8.53
N GLY A 31 -18.21 19.39 -9.49
CA GLY A 31 -16.91 18.72 -9.26
C GLY A 31 -16.84 17.31 -9.88
N SER A 32 -17.90 16.50 -9.78
CA SER A 32 -17.89 15.08 -10.21
C SER A 32 -17.74 14.83 -11.73
N VAL A 33 -18.02 15.85 -12.55
CA VAL A 33 -17.86 15.83 -14.01
C VAL A 33 -16.78 16.83 -14.47
N TYR A 34 -16.55 17.90 -13.70
CA TYR A 34 -15.55 18.92 -13.98
C TYR A 34 -14.10 18.49 -13.68
N GLU A 35 -13.88 17.48 -12.81
CA GLU A 35 -12.55 16.90 -12.57
C GLU A 35 -12.60 15.37 -12.71
N MET A 36 -12.92 14.91 -13.92
CA MET A 36 -12.78 13.50 -14.30
C MET A 36 -11.30 13.18 -14.53
N PHE A 37 -10.61 12.66 -13.50
CA PHE A 37 -9.18 12.32 -13.55
C PHE A 37 -8.28 13.50 -13.97
N GLY A 38 -8.56 14.70 -13.47
CA GLY A 38 -7.83 15.92 -13.82
C GLY A 38 -8.16 16.50 -15.21
N ASN A 39 -9.19 15.98 -15.89
CA ASN A 39 -9.68 16.52 -17.16
C ASN A 39 -11.05 17.17 -16.99
N GLU A 40 -11.18 18.43 -17.42
CA GLU A 40 -12.47 19.12 -17.50
C GLU A 40 -13.40 18.38 -18.47
N CYS A 41 -14.50 17.81 -17.98
CA CYS A 41 -15.59 17.31 -18.82
C CYS A 41 -16.89 18.05 -18.48
N CYS A 42 -17.81 18.11 -19.44
CA CYS A 42 -19.16 18.59 -19.27
C CYS A 42 -20.05 17.69 -20.12
N LEU A 43 -21.14 17.18 -19.56
CA LEU A 43 -22.10 16.30 -20.27
C LEU A 43 -23.48 16.96 -20.35
N PRO A 44 -23.63 18.11 -21.06
CA PRO A 44 -24.90 18.81 -21.13
C PRO A 44 -25.99 17.99 -21.84
N THR A 45 -27.25 18.18 -21.43
CA THR A 45 -28.42 17.56 -22.07
C THR A 45 -28.43 17.80 -23.58
N GLY A 46 -28.60 16.73 -24.35
CA GLY A 46 -28.60 16.73 -25.80
C GLY A 46 -27.22 16.49 -26.44
N GLU A 47 -26.13 16.49 -25.67
CA GLU A 47 -24.80 16.16 -26.17
C GLU A 47 -24.72 14.70 -26.64
N VAL A 48 -23.86 14.48 -27.64
CA VAL A 48 -23.65 13.20 -28.30
C VAL A 48 -22.20 12.77 -28.17
N ILE A 49 -21.98 11.64 -27.50
CA ILE A 49 -20.66 11.06 -27.24
C ILE A 49 -20.54 9.68 -27.87
N LYS A 50 -19.36 9.36 -28.39
CA LYS A 50 -19.04 8.08 -29.00
C LYS A 50 -18.26 7.22 -28.02
N ILE A 51 -18.92 6.23 -27.44
CA ILE A 51 -18.27 5.19 -26.64
C ILE A 51 -17.41 4.35 -27.58
N ILE A 52 -16.12 4.24 -27.28
CA ILE A 52 -15.11 3.50 -28.06
C ILE A 52 -14.56 2.29 -27.32
N GLY A 53 -14.63 2.28 -25.98
CA GLY A 53 -14.07 1.24 -25.13
C GLY A 53 -14.87 1.09 -23.83
N LEU A 54 -14.66 -0.04 -23.16
CA LEU A 54 -15.28 -0.37 -21.88
C LEU A 54 -14.24 -1.12 -21.04
N ASN A 55 -13.78 -0.47 -19.96
CA ASN A 55 -12.84 -1.03 -19.01
C ASN A 55 -13.53 -1.33 -17.68
N ILE A 56 -12.89 -2.13 -16.84
CA ILE A 56 -13.23 -2.24 -15.42
C ILE A 56 -12.19 -1.40 -14.69
N SER A 57 -12.60 -0.39 -13.93
CA SER A 57 -11.69 0.49 -13.20
C SER A 57 -11.40 -0.02 -11.78
N LYS A 58 -12.36 -0.73 -11.17
CA LYS A 58 -12.23 -1.38 -9.86
C LYS A 58 -13.25 -2.51 -9.70
N LEU A 59 -13.05 -3.37 -8.70
CA LEU A 59 -14.00 -4.39 -8.29
C LEU A 59 -14.64 -4.02 -6.96
N SER A 60 -15.97 -4.01 -6.90
CA SER A 60 -16.73 -3.97 -5.65
C SER A 60 -16.79 -5.39 -5.07
N ALA A 61 -16.31 -5.58 -3.84
CA ALA A 61 -16.29 -6.84 -3.12
C ALA A 61 -17.28 -6.80 -1.94
N GLU A 62 -18.33 -7.61 -2.02
CA GLU A 62 -19.29 -7.80 -0.94
C GLU A 62 -18.86 -8.98 -0.06
N ILE A 63 -18.70 -8.75 1.24
CA ILE A 63 -18.51 -9.83 2.23
C ILE A 63 -19.88 -10.45 2.53
N GLN A 64 -20.08 -11.72 2.18
CA GLN A 64 -21.26 -12.46 2.63
C GLN A 64 -21.21 -12.71 4.14
N LYS A 65 -22.12 -12.09 4.89
CA LYS A 65 -22.45 -12.43 6.28
C LYS A 65 -23.94 -12.73 6.37
N GLU A 66 -24.31 -13.74 7.16
CA GLU A 66 -25.72 -14.01 7.47
C GLU A 66 -26.30 -12.91 8.39
N GLY A 67 -26.82 -11.83 7.79
CA GLY A 67 -27.51 -10.76 8.52
C GLY A 67 -27.56 -9.44 7.74
N PRO A 68 -28.45 -8.49 8.13
CA PRO A 68 -28.54 -7.18 7.49
C PRO A 68 -27.34 -6.30 7.89
N GLY A 69 -26.28 -6.32 7.06
CA GLY A 69 -25.05 -5.58 7.32
C GLY A 69 -23.86 -6.01 6.44
N SER A 70 -24.08 -6.26 5.15
CA SER A 70 -23.02 -6.56 4.19
C SER A 70 -22.13 -5.34 3.95
N LYS A 71 -20.89 -5.37 4.45
CA LYS A 71 -19.88 -4.35 4.12
C LYS A 71 -19.42 -4.58 2.68
N CYS A 72 -19.63 -3.56 1.83
CA CYS A 72 -19.06 -3.47 0.50
C CYS A 72 -17.70 -2.77 0.59
N ILE A 73 -16.67 -3.33 -0.06
CA ILE A 73 -15.31 -2.81 -0.10
C ILE A 73 -14.93 -2.64 -1.58
N GLU A 74 -14.18 -1.60 -1.93
CA GLU A 74 -13.63 -1.47 -3.27
C GLU A 74 -12.20 -2.02 -3.32
N LEU A 75 -11.90 -2.80 -4.37
CA LEU A 75 -10.59 -3.38 -4.64
C LEU A 75 -10.08 -2.84 -5.98
N PRO A 76 -8.87 -2.24 -6.04
CA PRO A 76 -8.25 -1.82 -7.28
C PRO A 76 -7.73 -3.05 -8.04
N LEU A 77 -7.48 -2.90 -9.34
CA LEU A 77 -7.16 -3.99 -10.26
C LEU A 77 -5.83 -4.69 -9.93
N ASP A 78 -4.91 -3.94 -9.33
CA ASP A 78 -3.55 -4.30 -8.91
C ASP A 78 -3.46 -4.77 -7.44
N TYR A 79 -4.61 -4.94 -6.75
CA TYR A 79 -4.64 -5.45 -5.38
C TYR A 79 -3.81 -6.75 -5.24
N PRO A 80 -2.81 -6.81 -4.34
CA PRO A 80 -1.79 -7.87 -4.27
C PRO A 80 -2.30 -9.17 -3.59
N GLY A 81 -3.51 -9.58 -3.93
CA GLY A 81 -4.19 -10.78 -3.43
C GLY A 81 -4.25 -11.90 -4.46
N LEU A 82 -4.10 -13.14 -3.98
CA LEU A 82 -4.41 -14.36 -4.71
C LEU A 82 -5.73 -14.96 -4.20
N PHE A 83 -6.59 -15.28 -5.16
CA PHE A 83 -7.97 -15.70 -4.95
C PHE A 83 -8.20 -17.08 -5.58
N LYS A 84 -8.99 -17.93 -4.91
CA LYS A 84 -9.59 -19.12 -5.51
C LYS A 84 -10.99 -18.79 -6.02
N ILE A 85 -11.37 -19.33 -7.17
CA ILE A 85 -12.73 -19.16 -7.70
C ILE A 85 -13.69 -20.10 -6.98
N VAL A 86 -14.88 -19.60 -6.67
CA VAL A 86 -16.04 -20.44 -6.34
C VAL A 86 -16.83 -20.65 -7.63
N ALA A 87 -17.19 -21.90 -7.91
CA ALA A 87 -17.92 -22.25 -9.12
C ALA A 87 -19.29 -21.54 -9.17
N ASP A 88 -19.67 -21.07 -10.36
CA ASP A 88 -20.97 -20.43 -10.56
C ASP A 88 -22.10 -21.47 -10.35
N ASN A 89 -22.99 -21.18 -9.40
CA ASN A 89 -24.15 -22.02 -9.09
C ASN A 89 -25.30 -21.82 -10.10
N GLU A 90 -25.24 -20.80 -10.97
CA GLU A 90 -26.22 -20.62 -12.04
C GLU A 90 -25.81 -21.35 -13.33
N ALA A 91 -26.68 -22.23 -13.81
CA ALA A 91 -26.51 -22.88 -15.10
C ALA A 91 -26.39 -21.88 -16.26
N TYR A 92 -25.59 -22.25 -17.26
CA TYR A 92 -25.67 -21.71 -18.61
C TYR A 92 -26.59 -22.64 -19.42
N TYR A 93 -27.47 -22.09 -20.24
CA TYR A 93 -28.47 -22.86 -21.00
C TYR A 93 -28.04 -23.20 -22.44
N THR A 94 -27.03 -22.50 -22.95
CA THR A 94 -26.38 -22.82 -24.23
C THR A 94 -24.86 -22.66 -24.16
N ILE A 95 -24.15 -23.37 -25.03
CA ILE A 95 -22.71 -23.16 -25.27
C ILE A 95 -22.45 -21.72 -25.73
N GLY A 96 -23.34 -21.13 -26.52
CA GLY A 96 -23.24 -19.74 -26.96
C GLY A 96 -23.28 -18.71 -25.83
N ASP A 97 -23.94 -19.01 -24.70
CA ASP A 97 -23.96 -18.12 -23.54
C ASP A 97 -22.62 -18.15 -22.81
N ILE A 98 -22.05 -19.35 -22.60
CA ILE A 98 -20.69 -19.53 -22.04
C ILE A 98 -19.67 -18.72 -22.84
N VAL A 99 -19.70 -18.83 -24.18
CA VAL A 99 -18.76 -18.15 -25.09
C VAL A 99 -18.96 -16.63 -25.14
N LYS A 100 -20.12 -16.11 -24.73
CA LYS A 100 -20.38 -14.66 -24.60
C LYS A 100 -20.00 -14.12 -23.23
N SER A 101 -20.11 -14.94 -22.18
CA SER A 101 -19.87 -14.54 -20.80
C SER A 101 -18.41 -14.71 -20.36
N LEU A 102 -17.67 -15.68 -20.91
CA LEU A 102 -16.29 -16.00 -20.51
C LEU A 102 -15.32 -15.99 -21.71
N HIS A 103 -14.07 -15.63 -21.45
CA HIS A 103 -13.02 -15.61 -22.47
C HIS A 103 -12.36 -16.99 -22.61
N ILE A 104 -12.36 -17.55 -23.82
CA ILE A 104 -11.74 -18.86 -24.11
C ILE A 104 -10.41 -18.63 -24.84
N CYS A 105 -9.31 -18.93 -24.16
CA CYS A 105 -7.95 -18.78 -24.67
C CYS A 105 -7.26 -20.14 -24.89
N GLN A 106 -6.22 -20.16 -25.74
CA GLN A 106 -5.36 -21.33 -25.94
C GLN A 106 -4.51 -21.66 -24.70
N ASN A 107 -4.35 -20.71 -23.76
CA ASN A 107 -3.60 -20.89 -22.51
C ASN A 107 -4.42 -21.63 -21.44
N ARG A 108 -3.80 -22.61 -20.77
CA ARG A 108 -4.45 -23.58 -19.87
C ARG A 108 -5.20 -22.97 -18.68
N LEU A 109 -4.74 -21.85 -18.11
CA LEU A 109 -5.33 -21.24 -16.91
C LEU A 109 -6.69 -20.57 -17.16
N GLY A 110 -6.95 -20.13 -18.40
CA GLY A 110 -8.18 -19.48 -18.83
C GLY A 110 -9.17 -20.40 -19.54
N GLN A 111 -8.96 -21.72 -19.55
CA GLN A 111 -9.91 -22.66 -20.16
C GLN A 111 -11.03 -22.96 -19.16
N PRO A 112 -12.28 -22.55 -19.43
CA PRO A 112 -13.37 -22.83 -18.50
C PRO A 112 -13.80 -24.29 -18.65
N VAL A 113 -14.25 -24.85 -17.52
CA VAL A 113 -14.51 -26.28 -17.38
C VAL A 113 -15.94 -26.47 -16.88
N PHE A 114 -16.73 -27.27 -17.59
CA PHE A 114 -18.15 -27.43 -17.33
C PHE A 114 -18.55 -28.90 -17.19
N LYS A 115 -19.70 -29.13 -16.54
CA LYS A 115 -20.44 -30.40 -16.55
C LYS A 115 -21.84 -30.15 -17.08
N SER A 116 -22.37 -31.08 -17.87
CA SER A 116 -23.78 -31.05 -18.26
C SER A 116 -24.64 -31.94 -17.37
N THR A 117 -25.89 -31.53 -17.11
CA THR A 117 -26.89 -32.34 -16.41
C THR A 117 -27.53 -33.42 -17.29
N VAL A 118 -27.21 -33.44 -18.59
CA VAL A 118 -27.76 -34.39 -19.58
C VAL A 118 -26.65 -34.97 -20.47
N ASP A 119 -26.93 -36.10 -21.10
CA ASP A 119 -26.04 -36.70 -22.10
C ASP A 119 -26.03 -35.88 -23.40
N ILE A 120 -24.84 -35.50 -23.88
CA ILE A 120 -24.65 -34.78 -25.14
C ILE A 120 -24.28 -35.79 -26.22
N THR A 121 -25.26 -36.15 -27.04
CA THR A 121 -25.07 -37.09 -28.16
C THR A 121 -24.39 -36.40 -29.34
N LEU A 122 -23.21 -36.86 -29.72
CA LEU A 122 -22.47 -36.39 -30.90
C LEU A 122 -22.43 -37.49 -31.96
N SER A 123 -22.02 -37.15 -33.19
CA SER A 123 -22.06 -38.06 -34.34
C SER A 123 -21.18 -39.31 -34.22
N ASN A 124 -20.17 -39.29 -33.34
CA ASN A 124 -19.19 -40.38 -33.18
C ASN A 124 -19.09 -40.95 -31.75
N ASP A 125 -19.68 -40.28 -30.75
CA ASP A 125 -19.59 -40.64 -29.32
C ASP A 125 -20.64 -39.85 -28.53
N THR A 126 -20.82 -40.13 -27.24
CA THR A 126 -21.68 -39.36 -26.33
C THR A 126 -20.86 -38.87 -25.13
N ILE A 127 -20.97 -37.58 -24.81
CA ILE A 127 -20.46 -37.06 -23.53
C ILE A 127 -21.53 -37.35 -22.48
N GLN A 128 -21.18 -38.08 -21.44
CA GLN A 128 -22.11 -38.54 -20.41
C GLN A 128 -22.40 -37.44 -19.39
N GLN A 129 -23.60 -37.47 -18.79
CA GLN A 129 -23.98 -36.60 -17.67
C GLN A 129 -22.88 -36.56 -16.59
N GLY A 130 -22.50 -35.36 -16.17
CA GLY A 130 -21.50 -35.14 -15.12
C GLY A 130 -20.03 -35.34 -15.54
N GLU A 131 -19.73 -35.68 -16.81
CA GLU A 131 -18.36 -35.63 -17.32
C GLU A 131 -17.83 -34.19 -17.40
N THR A 132 -16.55 -34.04 -17.10
CA THR A 132 -15.83 -32.77 -17.11
C THR A 132 -15.41 -32.39 -18.54
N ILE A 133 -15.97 -31.29 -19.05
CA ILE A 133 -15.77 -30.76 -20.40
C ILE A 133 -14.94 -29.47 -20.31
N MET A 134 -13.69 -29.51 -20.78
CA MET A 134 -12.79 -28.34 -20.83
C MET A 134 -12.85 -27.67 -22.20
N PHE A 135 -13.06 -26.35 -22.26
CA PHE A 135 -13.25 -25.62 -23.52
C PHE A 135 -11.91 -25.00 -23.94
N THR A 136 -11.40 -25.32 -25.14
CA THR A 136 -9.98 -25.07 -25.47
C THR A 136 -9.74 -24.08 -26.60
N SER A 137 -10.66 -23.97 -27.56
CA SER A 137 -10.56 -22.99 -28.65
C SER A 137 -11.90 -22.82 -29.37
N LEU A 138 -12.13 -21.61 -29.91
CA LEU A 138 -13.23 -21.34 -30.82
C LEU A 138 -12.83 -21.63 -32.26
N GLY A 139 -13.80 -22.04 -33.07
CA GLY A 139 -13.63 -22.27 -34.51
C GLY A 139 -14.89 -21.96 -35.29
N GLU A 140 -14.74 -21.82 -36.60
CA GLU A 140 -15.83 -21.55 -37.53
C GLU A 140 -15.75 -22.50 -38.73
N ARG A 141 -16.88 -23.09 -39.12
CA ARG A 141 -16.96 -23.99 -40.28
C ARG A 141 -18.31 -23.82 -40.95
N SER A 142 -18.29 -23.51 -42.25
CA SER A 142 -19.51 -23.40 -43.06
C SER A 142 -20.54 -22.43 -42.47
N SER A 143 -20.09 -21.26 -41.99
CA SER A 143 -20.88 -20.23 -41.30
C SER A 143 -21.55 -20.63 -39.98
N GLU A 144 -21.23 -21.80 -39.42
CA GLU A 144 -21.60 -22.18 -38.04
C GLU A 144 -20.36 -22.11 -37.12
N GLN A 145 -20.52 -21.44 -35.98
CA GLN A 145 -19.48 -21.33 -34.96
C GLN A 145 -19.57 -22.49 -33.97
N PHE A 146 -18.40 -22.99 -33.57
CA PHE A 146 -18.26 -24.09 -32.62
C PHE A 146 -17.14 -23.85 -31.62
N VAL A 147 -17.15 -24.61 -30.53
CA VAL A 147 -16.06 -24.71 -29.57
C VAL A 147 -15.46 -26.10 -29.59
N ASN A 148 -14.13 -26.17 -29.59
CA ASN A 148 -13.39 -27.41 -29.38
C ASN A 148 -13.32 -27.68 -27.87
N THR A 149 -13.61 -28.91 -27.49
CA THR A 149 -13.65 -29.34 -26.09
C THR A 149 -12.85 -30.60 -25.86
N GLU A 150 -12.43 -30.79 -24.61
CA GLU A 150 -11.61 -31.91 -24.16
C GLU A 150 -12.24 -32.59 -22.95
N VAL A 151 -12.34 -33.92 -23.01
CA VAL A 151 -12.84 -34.77 -21.92
C VAL A 151 -11.78 -35.83 -21.60
N MET A 152 -11.43 -35.94 -20.32
CA MET A 152 -10.45 -36.91 -19.83
C MET A 152 -11.14 -38.20 -19.38
N ARG A 153 -10.82 -39.32 -20.04
CA ARG A 153 -11.35 -40.65 -19.70
C ARG A 153 -10.20 -41.65 -19.59
N LYS A 154 -10.02 -42.27 -18.41
CA LYS A 154 -8.96 -43.28 -18.15
C LYS A 154 -7.57 -42.81 -18.57
N ASP A 155 -7.17 -41.62 -18.11
CA ASP A 155 -5.92 -40.93 -18.44
C ASP A 155 -5.66 -40.68 -19.94
N LYS A 156 -6.73 -40.75 -20.76
CA LYS A 156 -6.69 -40.41 -22.19
C LYS A 156 -7.59 -39.22 -22.50
N LYS A 157 -7.02 -38.27 -23.23
CA LYS A 157 -7.66 -37.06 -23.76
C LYS A 157 -8.50 -37.41 -24.99
N HIS A 158 -9.78 -37.09 -24.94
CA HIS A 158 -10.73 -37.21 -26.05
C HIS A 158 -11.18 -35.79 -26.45
N THR A 159 -11.15 -35.48 -27.74
CA THR A 159 -11.49 -34.15 -28.27
C THR A 159 -12.84 -34.18 -28.98
N PHE A 160 -13.72 -33.25 -28.62
CA PHE A 160 -15.05 -33.10 -29.21
C PHE A 160 -15.25 -31.68 -29.76
N THR A 161 -16.29 -31.50 -30.57
CA THR A 161 -16.67 -30.21 -31.14
C THR A 161 -18.15 -29.98 -30.85
N LEU A 162 -18.47 -28.90 -30.15
CA LEU A 162 -19.84 -28.53 -29.79
C LEU A 162 -20.25 -27.24 -30.54
N PRO A 163 -21.40 -27.19 -31.22
CA PRO A 163 -21.88 -25.97 -31.84
C PRO A 163 -22.35 -24.98 -30.76
N LEU A 164 -22.24 -23.67 -31.02
CA LEU A 164 -22.71 -22.64 -30.07
C LEU A 164 -24.23 -22.69 -29.83
N SER A 165 -24.98 -23.30 -30.75
CA SER A 165 -26.43 -23.56 -30.64
C SER A 165 -26.81 -24.71 -29.70
N GLN A 166 -25.83 -25.48 -29.20
CA GLN A 166 -26.07 -26.63 -28.31
C GLN A 166 -26.71 -26.17 -26.99
N GLN A 167 -27.92 -26.68 -26.75
CA GLN A 167 -28.69 -26.48 -25.51
C GLN A 167 -28.34 -27.55 -24.46
N GLY A 168 -28.54 -27.19 -23.19
CA GLY A 168 -28.34 -28.05 -22.02
C GLY A 168 -28.08 -27.20 -20.79
N GLU A 169 -28.21 -27.75 -19.59
CA GLU A 169 -27.77 -27.03 -18.38
C GLU A 169 -26.29 -27.34 -18.14
N PHE A 170 -25.45 -26.31 -18.21
CA PHE A 170 -24.01 -26.41 -18.03
C PHE A 170 -23.60 -25.68 -16.75
N TYR A 171 -22.99 -26.41 -15.82
CA TYR A 171 -22.50 -25.90 -14.55
C TYR A 171 -20.97 -25.81 -14.56
N GLU A 172 -20.42 -24.70 -14.07
CA GLU A 172 -18.97 -24.52 -13.96
C GLU A 172 -18.40 -25.51 -12.94
N CYS A 173 -17.19 -26.02 -13.21
CA CYS A 173 -16.45 -26.86 -12.26
C CYS A 173 -15.54 -25.99 -11.40
N GLU A 174 -15.46 -26.32 -10.11
CA GLU A 174 -14.40 -25.80 -9.25
C GLU A 174 -13.02 -26.16 -9.82
N ASP A 175 -12.08 -25.21 -9.72
CA ASP A 175 -10.68 -25.43 -10.02
C ASP A 175 -9.81 -25.12 -8.78
N ASP A 176 -8.67 -25.79 -8.68
CA ASP A 176 -7.75 -25.66 -7.55
C ASP A 176 -6.73 -24.52 -7.69
N GLN A 177 -6.85 -23.69 -8.74
CA GLN A 177 -5.86 -22.66 -9.07
C GLN A 177 -6.00 -21.42 -8.19
N PHE A 178 -4.99 -20.55 -8.26
CA PHE A 178 -4.98 -19.24 -7.65
C PHE A 178 -4.85 -18.17 -8.73
N TYR A 179 -5.69 -17.15 -8.66
CA TYR A 179 -5.78 -16.07 -9.63
C TYR A 179 -5.57 -14.71 -8.95
N THR A 180 -4.93 -13.76 -9.62
CA THR A 180 -4.99 -12.34 -9.26
C THR A 180 -6.34 -11.72 -9.65
N LEU A 181 -6.67 -10.51 -9.19
CA LEU A 181 -7.89 -9.83 -9.65
C LEU A 181 -7.87 -9.56 -11.16
N ASN A 182 -6.72 -9.19 -11.73
CA ASN A 182 -6.60 -9.01 -13.18
C ASN A 182 -6.83 -10.32 -13.96
N GLU A 183 -6.26 -11.44 -13.51
CA GLU A 183 -6.52 -12.77 -14.11
C GLU A 183 -8.00 -13.18 -13.99
N ILE A 184 -8.67 -12.83 -12.88
CA ILE A 184 -10.13 -13.03 -12.73
C ILE A 184 -10.90 -12.19 -13.74
N ILE A 185 -10.59 -10.89 -13.84
CA ILE A 185 -11.24 -9.94 -14.74
C ILE A 185 -11.13 -10.39 -16.20
N GLU A 186 -9.93 -10.76 -16.64
CA GLU A 186 -9.69 -11.10 -18.04
C GLU A 186 -10.33 -12.44 -18.47
N TRP A 187 -10.32 -13.46 -17.59
CA TRP A 187 -10.61 -14.84 -18.01
C TRP A 187 -11.82 -15.48 -17.32
N LYS A 188 -12.22 -15.02 -16.13
CA LYS A 188 -13.10 -15.79 -15.23
C LYS A 188 -14.30 -15.02 -14.66
N LEU A 189 -14.35 -13.70 -14.81
CA LEU A 189 -15.47 -12.85 -14.39
C LEU A 189 -16.60 -12.93 -15.46
N PRO A 190 -17.74 -13.57 -15.19
CA PRO A 190 -18.75 -13.76 -16.23
C PRO A 190 -19.46 -12.44 -16.52
N LYS A 191 -19.52 -12.06 -17.80
CA LYS A 191 -20.18 -10.80 -18.19
C LYS A 191 -21.64 -10.77 -17.71
N GLY A 192 -21.97 -9.77 -16.90
CA GLY A 192 -23.32 -9.56 -16.36
C GLY A 192 -23.67 -10.38 -15.12
N ARG A 193 -22.74 -11.17 -14.56
CA ARG A 193 -22.91 -11.87 -13.27
C ARG A 193 -21.89 -11.37 -12.24
N LYS A 194 -22.21 -11.54 -10.96
CA LYS A 194 -21.20 -11.41 -9.88
C LYS A 194 -20.35 -12.68 -9.82
N ARG A 195 -19.09 -12.58 -9.37
CA ARG A 195 -18.17 -13.72 -9.23
C ARG A 195 -17.80 -13.94 -7.76
N ALA A 196 -18.16 -15.10 -7.23
CA ALA A 196 -17.74 -15.54 -5.90
C ALA A 196 -16.27 -16.04 -5.92
N VAL A 197 -15.49 -15.63 -4.93
CA VAL A 197 -14.08 -16.03 -4.73
C VAL A 197 -13.74 -16.19 -3.24
N ASN A 198 -12.74 -17.01 -2.93
CA ASN A 198 -12.13 -17.08 -1.60
C ASN A 198 -10.73 -16.46 -1.64
N LEU A 199 -10.44 -15.51 -0.74
CA LEU A 199 -9.07 -15.00 -0.57
C LEU A 199 -8.16 -16.12 -0.02
N ALA A 200 -7.06 -16.42 -0.72
CA ALA A 200 -6.18 -17.52 -0.37
C ALA A 200 -4.85 -17.06 0.26
N LYS A 201 -4.27 -15.99 -0.28
CA LYS A 201 -3.00 -15.43 0.19
C LYS A 201 -2.89 -13.98 -0.29
N THR A 202 -2.56 -13.05 0.62
CA THR A 202 -2.18 -11.69 0.27
C THR A 202 -0.66 -11.58 0.35
N SER A 203 -0.01 -10.98 -0.64
CA SER A 203 1.39 -10.59 -0.54
C SER A 203 1.48 -9.36 0.37
N ALA A 204 2.41 -9.38 1.34
CA ALA A 204 2.59 -8.28 2.29
C ALA A 204 3.33 -7.10 1.64
N ILE A 205 2.65 -6.41 0.72
CA ILE A 205 3.14 -5.21 0.02
C ILE A 205 2.32 -4.01 0.51
N LYS A 206 3.03 -2.95 0.93
CA LYS A 206 2.56 -1.95 1.90
C LYS A 206 2.11 -0.63 1.27
N GLU A 207 1.67 -0.65 0.01
CA GLU A 207 1.38 0.57 -0.76
C GLU A 207 -0.13 0.78 -1.06
N PHE A 208 -1.01 -0.13 -0.64
CA PHE A 208 -2.46 -0.07 -0.91
C PHE A 208 -3.28 0.32 0.33
N THR A 209 -3.32 1.62 0.62
CA THR A 209 -3.94 2.24 1.82
C THR A 209 -5.47 2.34 1.83
N PHE A 210 -6.18 1.70 0.90
CA PHE A 210 -7.65 1.90 0.72
C PHE A 210 -8.51 0.62 0.74
N CYS A 211 -7.96 -0.56 1.03
CA CYS A 211 -8.67 -1.84 0.87
C CYS A 211 -8.73 -2.69 2.15
N GLU A 212 -9.74 -2.41 2.98
CA GLU A 212 -9.99 -3.11 4.25
C GLU A 212 -10.62 -4.52 4.09
N LEU A 213 -9.89 -5.48 3.53
CA LEU A 213 -10.16 -6.88 3.84
C LEU A 213 -9.54 -7.22 5.20
N PRO A 214 -10.29 -7.73 6.20
CA PRO A 214 -9.76 -8.00 7.53
C PRO A 214 -8.55 -8.92 7.51
N GLU A 215 -7.56 -8.68 8.38
CA GLU A 215 -6.39 -9.56 8.48
C GLU A 215 -6.82 -11.02 8.72
N ASN A 216 -6.27 -11.93 7.91
CA ASN A 216 -6.61 -13.35 7.92
C ASN A 216 -8.09 -13.67 7.59
N PHE A 217 -8.79 -12.82 6.84
CA PHE A 217 -10.13 -13.11 6.33
C PHE A 217 -10.19 -14.46 5.59
N LYS A 218 -11.07 -15.35 6.06
CA LYS A 218 -11.33 -16.69 5.51
C LYS A 218 -12.82 -16.85 5.23
N GLY A 219 -13.30 -16.19 4.19
CA GLY A 219 -14.68 -16.28 3.73
C GLY A 219 -14.78 -16.01 2.24
N GLU A 220 -16.01 -16.14 1.73
CA GLU A 220 -16.36 -15.85 0.34
C GLU A 220 -16.57 -14.35 0.14
N LEU A 221 -15.96 -13.81 -0.91
CA LEU A 221 -16.18 -12.46 -1.43
C LEU A 221 -16.96 -12.56 -2.72
N THR A 222 -17.99 -11.72 -2.86
CA THR A 222 -18.75 -11.61 -4.10
C THR A 222 -18.26 -10.38 -4.87
N LEU A 223 -17.51 -10.59 -5.94
CA LEU A 223 -16.93 -9.55 -6.79
C LEU A 223 -17.95 -9.06 -7.83
N THR A 224 -18.09 -7.74 -7.94
CA THR A 224 -18.94 -7.04 -8.91
C THR A 224 -18.07 -6.02 -9.66
N PRO A 225 -18.02 -6.04 -11.01
CA PRO A 225 -17.23 -5.08 -11.75
C PRO A 225 -17.83 -3.66 -11.70
N VAL A 226 -16.99 -2.67 -11.41
CA VAL A 226 -17.32 -1.26 -11.64
C VAL A 226 -16.72 -0.86 -12.98
N TYR A 227 -17.59 -0.60 -13.94
CA TYR A 227 -17.19 -0.28 -15.31
C TYR A 227 -16.90 1.20 -15.52
N GLU A 228 -16.04 1.46 -16.49
CA GLU A 228 -15.67 2.78 -16.99
C GLU A 228 -15.72 2.78 -18.52
N LEU A 229 -16.42 3.78 -19.07
CA LEU A 229 -16.64 3.96 -20.49
C LEU A 229 -15.56 4.87 -21.05
N GLN A 230 -14.83 4.41 -22.05
CA GLN A 230 -13.93 5.26 -22.83
C GLN A 230 -14.75 5.93 -23.93
N ALA A 231 -14.80 7.26 -23.95
CA ALA A 231 -15.63 8.06 -24.82
C ALA A 231 -14.83 9.11 -25.60
N VAL A 232 -15.24 9.36 -26.85
CA VAL A 232 -14.75 10.44 -27.70
C VAL A 232 -15.88 11.42 -27.94
N MET A 233 -15.65 12.70 -27.64
CA MET A 233 -16.62 13.78 -27.88
C MET A 233 -16.37 14.41 -29.24
N LYS A 234 -17.41 14.96 -29.88
CA LYS A 234 -17.34 15.40 -31.29
C LYS A 234 -16.32 16.51 -31.58
N PHE A 235 -16.10 17.40 -30.62
CA PHE A 235 -15.22 18.58 -30.75
C PHE A 235 -13.91 18.44 -29.96
N ARG A 236 -13.71 17.30 -29.30
CA ARG A 236 -12.57 17.00 -28.43
C ARG A 236 -11.68 15.95 -29.09
N LYS A 237 -10.38 15.99 -28.83
CA LYS A 237 -9.40 15.08 -29.46
C LYS A 237 -8.98 13.91 -28.57
N ASP A 238 -8.92 14.15 -27.27
CA ASP A 238 -8.58 13.20 -26.21
C ASP A 238 -9.77 12.30 -25.83
N ILE A 239 -9.43 11.17 -25.20
CA ILE A 239 -10.38 10.18 -24.69
C ILE A 239 -10.82 10.63 -23.30
N VAL A 240 -12.13 10.65 -23.08
CA VAL A 240 -12.73 10.90 -21.77
C VAL A 240 -13.13 9.56 -21.16
N HIS A 241 -12.68 9.30 -19.94
CA HIS A 241 -13.10 8.14 -19.14
C HIS A 241 -14.29 8.55 -18.28
N ILE A 242 -15.43 7.85 -18.41
CA ILE A 242 -16.70 8.18 -17.75
C ILE A 242 -17.12 6.99 -16.86
N PRO A 243 -17.44 7.18 -15.57
CA PRO A 243 -17.75 6.06 -14.69
C PRO A 243 -19.17 5.59 -14.98
N SER A 244 -19.38 4.28 -15.11
CA SER A 244 -20.71 3.72 -15.36
C SER A 244 -21.72 4.01 -14.25
N SER A 245 -21.26 4.35 -13.05
CA SER A 245 -22.06 4.76 -11.89
C SER A 245 -22.49 6.23 -11.89
N LEU A 246 -22.16 7.01 -12.93
CA LEU A 246 -22.60 8.41 -13.04
C LEU A 246 -24.12 8.49 -13.28
N ASP A 247 -24.82 9.29 -12.47
CA ASP A 247 -26.29 9.40 -12.49
C ASP A 247 -26.78 10.25 -13.67
N VAL A 248 -26.77 9.62 -14.85
CA VAL A 248 -27.11 10.21 -16.15
C VAL A 248 -27.95 9.21 -16.95
N GLU A 249 -29.04 9.70 -17.55
CA GLU A 249 -29.85 8.98 -18.52
C GLU A 249 -29.36 9.21 -19.95
N VAL A 250 -29.27 8.12 -20.72
CA VAL A 250 -28.77 8.10 -22.09
C VAL A 250 -29.71 7.37 -23.05
N ILE A 251 -29.68 7.77 -24.32
CA ILE A 251 -30.32 7.05 -25.43
C ILE A 251 -29.26 6.68 -26.46
N ASP A 252 -29.25 5.42 -26.89
CA ASP A 252 -28.46 5.01 -28.05
C ASP A 252 -29.02 5.63 -29.33
N VAL A 253 -28.16 6.37 -30.03
CA VAL A 253 -28.44 7.07 -31.29
C VAL A 253 -27.46 6.66 -32.40
N THR A 254 -26.79 5.51 -32.27
CA THR A 254 -25.77 5.01 -33.21
C THR A 254 -26.25 5.04 -34.67
N ASP A 255 -27.47 4.55 -34.94
CA ASP A 255 -28.06 4.52 -36.29
C ASP A 255 -28.39 5.92 -36.89
N LYS A 256 -28.26 7.00 -36.11
CA LYS A 256 -28.61 8.37 -36.50
C LYS A 256 -27.38 9.25 -36.79
N TYR A 257 -26.16 8.76 -36.54
CA TYR A 257 -24.93 9.53 -36.65
C TYR A 257 -23.85 8.81 -37.46
N ASP A 258 -23.05 9.57 -38.21
CA ASP A 258 -21.86 9.03 -38.86
C ASP A 258 -20.71 8.84 -37.84
N ILE A 259 -20.33 7.59 -37.63
CA ILE A 259 -19.22 7.15 -36.75
C ILE A 259 -17.87 7.77 -37.15
N ASN A 260 -17.74 8.20 -38.41
CA ASN A 260 -16.55 8.88 -38.94
C ASN A 260 -16.50 10.38 -38.61
N SER A 261 -17.55 10.96 -38.06
CA SER A 261 -17.55 12.37 -37.62
C SER A 261 -16.87 12.61 -36.25
N PHE A 262 -16.28 11.56 -35.68
CA PHE A 262 -15.52 11.56 -34.43
C PHE A 262 -14.11 10.99 -34.67
N VAL A 263 -13.16 11.38 -33.82
CA VAL A 263 -11.80 10.80 -33.78
C VAL A 263 -11.86 9.26 -33.63
N GLN A 264 -10.87 8.57 -34.19
CA GLN A 264 -10.75 7.11 -34.17
C GLN A 264 -9.39 6.72 -33.58
N PRO A 265 -9.18 6.93 -32.26
CA PRO A 265 -8.01 6.41 -31.60
C PRO A 265 -8.00 4.88 -31.69
N LEU A 266 -6.82 4.32 -31.87
CA LEU A 266 -6.56 2.89 -31.95
C LEU A 266 -5.65 2.50 -30.79
N SER A 267 -5.87 1.33 -30.19
CA SER A 267 -4.91 0.78 -29.25
C SER A 267 -3.62 0.36 -29.96
N ILE A 268 -2.53 0.24 -29.20
CA ILE A 268 -1.28 -0.31 -29.71
C ILE A 268 -1.45 -1.74 -30.28
N ASN A 269 -2.39 -2.53 -29.73
CA ASN A 269 -2.74 -3.86 -30.20
C ASN A 269 -3.52 -3.83 -31.54
N ASP A 270 -4.44 -2.88 -31.72
CA ASP A 270 -5.13 -2.69 -33.01
C ASP A 270 -4.14 -2.34 -34.13
N ILE A 271 -3.08 -1.60 -33.78
CA ILE A 271 -2.01 -1.26 -34.72
C ILE A 271 -1.10 -2.47 -34.97
N PHE A 272 -0.71 -3.23 -33.94
CA PHE A 272 0.08 -4.44 -34.10
C PHE A 272 -0.59 -5.47 -35.02
N ASN A 273 -1.92 -5.62 -34.92
CA ASN A 273 -2.69 -6.54 -35.77
C ASN A 273 -2.95 -6.03 -37.20
N ARG A 274 -2.45 -4.84 -37.58
CA ARG A 274 -2.58 -4.35 -38.95
C ARG A 274 -1.66 -5.11 -39.92
N PRO A 275 -2.12 -5.36 -41.16
CA PRO A 275 -1.26 -5.91 -42.22
C PRO A 275 0.03 -5.10 -42.40
N GLY A 276 1.17 -5.80 -42.54
CA GLY A 276 2.50 -5.17 -42.59
C GLY A 276 2.72 -4.13 -43.70
N ASN A 277 1.93 -4.20 -44.78
CA ASN A 277 1.93 -3.20 -45.87
C ASN A 277 1.28 -1.85 -45.50
N ASN A 278 0.81 -1.69 -44.25
CA ASN A 278 0.33 -0.43 -43.69
C ASN A 278 1.44 0.42 -43.05
N PHE A 279 2.63 -0.15 -42.82
CA PHE A 279 3.79 0.56 -42.28
C PHE A 279 4.76 0.97 -43.40
N PRO A 280 5.59 2.01 -43.21
CA PRO A 280 5.58 2.93 -42.07
C PRO A 280 4.35 3.86 -42.07
N ILE A 281 3.95 4.35 -40.90
CA ILE A 281 2.82 5.26 -40.73
C ILE A 281 3.10 6.30 -39.64
N VAL A 282 2.63 7.54 -39.84
CA VAL A 282 2.68 8.62 -38.85
C VAL A 282 1.41 8.59 -38.01
N ALA A 283 1.55 8.66 -36.69
CA ALA A 283 0.45 8.68 -35.74
C ALA A 283 0.62 9.76 -34.65
N GLU A 284 -0.48 10.38 -34.25
CA GLU A 284 -0.60 11.28 -33.09
C GLU A 284 -0.84 10.42 -31.84
N ILE A 285 -0.07 10.63 -30.76
CA ILE A 285 -0.36 10.05 -29.45
C ILE A 285 -1.51 10.87 -28.85
N ILE A 286 -2.68 10.24 -28.75
CA ILE A 286 -3.89 10.83 -28.17
C ILE A 286 -3.88 10.62 -26.65
N GLU A 287 -3.43 9.45 -26.21
CA GLU A 287 -3.31 9.07 -24.81
C GLU A 287 -1.96 8.38 -24.62
N GLY A 288 -1.11 9.00 -23.79
CA GLY A 288 0.20 8.47 -23.45
C GLY A 288 0.13 7.38 -22.37
N PRO A 289 1.17 6.55 -22.23
CA PRO A 289 1.20 5.49 -21.24
C PRO A 289 1.29 5.99 -19.80
N GLU A 290 0.40 5.50 -18.94
CA GLU A 290 0.32 5.87 -17.51
C GLU A 290 1.60 5.50 -16.74
N HIS A 291 2.06 4.24 -16.91
CA HIS A 291 3.27 3.71 -16.28
C HIS A 291 4.30 3.35 -17.36
N THR A 292 5.53 3.84 -17.19
CA THR A 292 6.64 3.61 -18.12
C THR A 292 7.96 3.50 -17.38
N VAL A 293 8.78 2.52 -17.77
CA VAL A 293 10.22 2.50 -17.42
C VAL A 293 10.92 3.79 -17.85
N GLU A 294 11.98 4.17 -17.15
CA GLU A 294 12.72 5.45 -17.32
C GLU A 294 13.05 5.74 -18.79
N SER A 295 13.52 4.72 -19.51
CA SER A 295 13.91 4.76 -20.92
C SER A 295 12.77 5.12 -21.88
N LEU A 296 11.51 4.92 -21.50
CA LEU A 296 10.32 5.23 -22.29
C LEU A 296 9.54 6.47 -21.78
N LYS A 297 10.09 7.17 -20.78
CA LYS A 297 9.79 8.56 -20.34
C LYS A 297 9.24 9.46 -21.45
N PHE A 298 9.95 9.48 -22.58
CA PHE A 298 9.68 10.40 -23.69
C PHE A 298 8.29 10.21 -24.33
N LEU A 299 7.65 9.04 -24.22
CA LEU A 299 6.31 8.81 -24.79
C LEU A 299 5.23 9.67 -24.13
N LYS A 300 5.41 10.09 -22.87
CA LYS A 300 4.49 11.00 -22.16
C LYS A 300 4.51 12.44 -22.70
N SER A 301 5.66 12.90 -23.21
CA SER A 301 5.83 14.26 -23.75
C SER A 301 5.88 14.32 -25.29
N CYS A 302 5.87 13.16 -25.95
CA CYS A 302 5.82 13.05 -27.40
C CYS A 302 4.38 13.16 -27.92
N LYS A 303 4.16 13.98 -28.96
CA LYS A 303 2.84 14.13 -29.60
C LYS A 303 2.70 13.32 -30.89
N GLU A 304 3.78 13.08 -31.62
CA GLU A 304 3.73 12.47 -32.95
C GLU A 304 4.89 11.49 -33.13
N VAL A 305 4.59 10.31 -33.68
CA VAL A 305 5.53 9.22 -33.87
C VAL A 305 5.41 8.59 -35.26
N ILE A 306 6.51 8.03 -35.76
CA ILE A 306 6.56 7.15 -36.91
C ILE A 306 6.61 5.72 -36.41
N ILE A 307 5.65 4.89 -36.82
CA ILE A 307 5.61 3.45 -36.54
C ILE A 307 6.13 2.75 -37.79
N HIS A 308 7.31 2.13 -37.69
CA HIS A 308 8.04 1.56 -38.83
C HIS A 308 7.63 0.13 -39.17
N GLN A 309 7.29 -0.69 -38.18
CA GLN A 309 6.82 -2.08 -38.35
C GLN A 309 6.24 -2.64 -37.05
N ALA A 310 5.44 -3.72 -37.18
CA ALA A 310 5.05 -4.61 -36.10
C ALA A 310 5.82 -5.94 -36.23
N PHE A 311 6.39 -6.45 -35.13
CA PHE A 311 7.22 -7.66 -35.16
C PHE A 311 7.24 -8.39 -33.80
N GLN A 312 7.73 -9.63 -33.79
CA GLN A 312 7.91 -10.43 -32.57
C GLN A 312 9.38 -10.33 -32.12
N ALA A 313 9.63 -9.71 -30.97
CA ALA A 313 10.97 -9.53 -30.40
C ALA A 313 11.34 -10.72 -29.50
N LYS A 314 12.60 -11.17 -29.57
CA LYS A 314 13.13 -12.22 -28.68
C LYS A 314 13.96 -11.60 -27.55
N ARG A 315 13.71 -12.08 -26.34
CA ARG A 315 14.31 -11.56 -25.11
C ARG A 315 14.62 -12.72 -24.15
N ILE A 316 15.70 -12.61 -23.38
CA ILE A 316 16.13 -13.61 -22.40
C ILE A 316 15.78 -13.10 -21.01
N LEU A 317 15.06 -13.92 -20.25
CA LEU A 317 14.78 -13.68 -18.84
C LEU A 317 16.01 -14.09 -18.01
N ALA A 318 16.41 -13.24 -17.06
CA ALA A 318 17.57 -13.49 -16.22
C ALA A 318 17.39 -12.97 -14.79
N SER A 319 18.13 -13.55 -13.85
CA SER A 319 18.13 -13.13 -12.43
C SER A 319 19.56 -12.97 -11.88
N GLU A 320 19.74 -12.11 -10.87
CA GLU A 320 21.05 -11.93 -10.21
C GLU A 320 21.45 -13.14 -9.34
N ILE A 321 22.73 -13.50 -9.35
CA ILE A 321 23.31 -14.55 -8.51
C ILE A 321 23.94 -13.94 -7.24
N ARG A 322 23.18 -13.99 -6.12
CA ARG A 322 23.51 -13.62 -4.72
C ARG A 322 23.21 -12.17 -4.29
N SER A 323 21.95 -11.90 -3.97
CA SER A 323 21.50 -10.71 -3.24
C SER A 323 20.42 -11.08 -2.21
N ASP A 324 20.25 -10.27 -1.16
CA ASP A 324 19.18 -10.46 -0.16
C ASP A 324 17.78 -10.08 -0.69
N ALA A 325 17.72 -9.39 -1.84
CA ALA A 325 16.53 -9.15 -2.65
C ALA A 325 16.88 -9.46 -4.12
N GLN A 326 16.22 -10.46 -4.73
CA GLN A 326 16.58 -10.98 -6.04
C GLN A 326 16.18 -10.01 -7.16
N LYS A 327 17.16 -9.49 -7.92
CA LYS A 327 16.90 -8.65 -9.10
C LYS A 327 16.62 -9.52 -10.33
N HIS A 328 15.67 -9.08 -11.14
CA HIS A 328 15.26 -9.74 -12.38
C HIS A 328 15.45 -8.80 -13.57
N PHE A 329 15.85 -9.36 -14.71
CA PHE A 329 16.19 -8.61 -15.92
C PHE A 329 15.57 -9.25 -17.16
N LEU A 330 15.18 -8.40 -18.10
CA LEU A 330 14.79 -8.79 -19.44
C LEU A 330 15.81 -8.26 -20.46
N ILE A 331 16.58 -9.18 -21.05
CA ILE A 331 17.74 -8.86 -21.89
C ILE A 331 17.37 -9.09 -23.36
N PRO A 332 17.34 -8.06 -24.22
CA PRO A 332 17.03 -8.23 -25.64
C PRO A 332 18.15 -8.98 -26.38
N CYS A 333 17.79 -9.76 -27.41
CA CYS A 333 18.79 -10.46 -28.23
C CYS A 333 19.74 -9.53 -29.03
N THR A 334 19.45 -8.23 -29.07
CA THR A 334 20.27 -7.15 -29.66
C THR A 334 21.35 -6.59 -28.70
N TYR A 335 21.48 -7.13 -27.49
CA TYR A 335 22.55 -6.78 -26.57
C TYR A 335 23.94 -7.21 -27.09
N ASN A 336 24.81 -6.22 -27.30
CA ASN A 336 26.13 -6.37 -27.93
C ASN A 336 27.26 -6.68 -26.92
N GLY A 337 26.98 -6.60 -25.62
CA GLY A 337 27.89 -7.09 -24.59
C GLY A 337 28.12 -8.60 -24.70
N LYS A 338 29.21 -9.08 -24.07
CA LYS A 338 29.67 -10.47 -24.20
C LYS A 338 29.68 -11.18 -22.86
N PHE A 339 29.15 -12.40 -22.85
CA PHE A 339 29.01 -13.24 -21.68
C PHE A 339 30.07 -14.34 -21.62
N LYS A 340 30.42 -14.74 -20.40
CA LYS A 340 31.21 -15.93 -20.10
C LYS A 340 30.48 -16.81 -19.09
N ARG A 341 30.44 -18.12 -19.34
CA ARG A 341 29.80 -19.08 -18.43
C ARG A 341 30.42 -19.07 -17.03
N ARG A 342 29.57 -19.32 -16.03
CA ARG A 342 29.93 -19.61 -14.64
C ARG A 342 29.39 -20.99 -14.24
N PRO A 343 29.98 -21.65 -13.23
CA PRO A 343 29.43 -22.85 -12.62
C PRO A 343 27.98 -22.66 -12.14
N ARG A 344 27.13 -23.66 -12.39
CA ARG A 344 25.91 -23.93 -11.62
C ARG A 344 26.21 -24.68 -10.32
N GLU A 345 25.33 -24.53 -9.34
CA GLU A 345 25.28 -25.33 -8.11
C GLU A 345 23.98 -26.16 -8.16
N PHE A 346 24.08 -27.45 -7.84
CA PHE A 346 22.97 -28.40 -7.88
C PHE A 346 22.85 -29.08 -6.50
N PRO A 347 21.83 -28.78 -5.70
CA PRO A 347 21.67 -29.37 -4.37
C PRO A 347 21.61 -30.91 -4.38
N THR A 348 20.91 -31.49 -5.36
CA THR A 348 20.60 -32.93 -5.43
C THR A 348 20.96 -33.59 -6.77
N ALA A 349 20.97 -34.92 -6.77
CA ALA A 349 21.08 -35.71 -8.01
C ALA A 349 19.86 -35.55 -8.94
N TYR A 350 18.68 -35.20 -8.41
CA TYR A 350 17.51 -34.88 -9.25
C TYR A 350 17.74 -33.60 -10.08
N ASP A 351 18.36 -32.58 -9.49
CA ASP A 351 18.69 -31.33 -10.18
C ASP A 351 19.70 -31.55 -11.33
N LEU A 352 20.60 -32.54 -11.19
CA LEU A 352 21.52 -32.97 -12.24
C LEU A 352 20.82 -33.67 -13.41
N GLU A 353 19.73 -34.43 -13.16
CA GLU A 353 18.91 -35.00 -14.24
C GLU A 353 18.24 -33.88 -15.04
N ILE A 354 17.59 -32.94 -14.36
CA ILE A 354 16.89 -31.81 -14.99
C ILE A 354 17.85 -30.94 -15.79
N ALA A 355 19.05 -30.68 -15.27
CA ALA A 355 20.05 -29.83 -15.93
C ALA A 355 20.80 -30.51 -17.09
N LYS A 356 20.61 -31.81 -17.29
CA LYS A 356 21.23 -32.56 -18.38
C LYS A 356 20.66 -32.10 -19.73
N SER A 357 21.53 -31.94 -20.73
CA SER A 357 21.11 -31.73 -22.12
C SER A 357 21.87 -32.64 -23.07
N ASP A 358 21.25 -33.05 -24.18
CA ASP A 358 21.96 -33.75 -25.26
C ASP A 358 22.97 -32.84 -25.99
N LYS A 359 22.88 -31.51 -25.78
CA LYS A 359 23.83 -30.53 -26.33
C LYS A 359 25.18 -30.49 -25.61
N GLU A 360 25.25 -30.90 -24.34
CA GLU A 360 26.47 -30.81 -23.53
C GLU A 360 26.62 -31.92 -22.48
N GLN A 361 27.85 -32.37 -22.25
CA GLN A 361 28.13 -33.28 -21.14
C GLN A 361 28.24 -32.48 -19.84
N LEU A 362 27.33 -32.74 -18.92
CA LEU A 362 27.32 -32.14 -17.59
C LEU A 362 28.38 -32.84 -16.70
N HIS A 363 29.47 -32.12 -16.43
CA HIS A 363 30.57 -32.55 -15.55
C HIS A 363 30.50 -31.76 -14.24
N VAL A 364 30.44 -32.46 -13.12
CA VAL A 364 30.28 -31.86 -11.78
C VAL A 364 31.26 -32.43 -10.75
N VAL A 365 31.53 -31.67 -9.70
CA VAL A 365 32.28 -32.11 -8.51
C VAL A 365 31.38 -32.03 -7.28
N ALA A 366 31.36 -33.09 -6.46
CA ALA A 366 30.61 -33.11 -5.20
C ALA A 366 31.29 -32.26 -4.12
N THR A 367 30.53 -31.40 -3.44
CA THR A 367 31.04 -30.54 -2.35
C THR A 367 30.63 -31.02 -0.95
N LYS A 368 29.67 -31.95 -0.86
CA LYS A 368 29.29 -32.64 0.37
C LYS A 368 29.38 -34.16 0.16
N ALA A 369 29.73 -34.87 1.23
CA ALA A 369 29.68 -36.32 1.24
C ALA A 369 28.25 -36.81 1.56
N PHE A 370 27.85 -37.92 0.96
CA PHE A 370 26.57 -38.58 1.17
C PHE A 370 26.74 -40.09 1.23
N GLU A 371 26.26 -40.70 2.32
CA GLU A 371 26.28 -42.14 2.52
C GLU A 371 24.97 -42.78 2.05
N SER A 372 25.05 -43.73 1.12
CA SER A 372 23.87 -44.43 0.61
C SER A 372 23.27 -45.35 1.67
N HIS A 373 21.96 -45.22 1.92
CA HIS A 373 21.18 -46.17 2.73
C HIS A 373 20.61 -47.36 1.90
N TYR A 374 20.98 -47.45 0.62
CA TYR A 374 20.54 -48.50 -0.30
C TYR A 374 21.74 -49.35 -0.69
N GLU A 375 21.73 -50.63 -0.34
CA GLU A 375 22.73 -51.58 -0.84
C GLU A 375 22.54 -51.73 -2.35
N GLY A 376 23.59 -51.41 -3.12
CA GLY A 376 23.58 -51.36 -4.59
C GLY A 376 23.65 -49.96 -5.20
N LEU A 377 23.63 -48.88 -4.40
CA LEU A 377 23.88 -47.50 -4.86
C LEU A 377 25.11 -46.92 -4.15
N GLU A 378 25.87 -46.09 -4.86
CA GLU A 378 27.21 -45.64 -4.46
C GLU A 378 27.17 -44.52 -3.39
N THR A 379 28.15 -44.55 -2.49
CA THR A 379 28.43 -43.47 -1.51
C THR A 379 29.35 -42.44 -2.16
N VAL A 380 29.05 -41.15 -1.98
CA VAL A 380 29.79 -40.05 -2.61
C VAL A 380 30.59 -39.28 -1.57
N PHE A 381 31.82 -38.92 -1.90
CA PHE A 381 32.73 -38.16 -1.06
C PHE A 381 32.96 -36.73 -1.58
N VAL A 382 33.42 -35.85 -0.69
CA VAL A 382 33.78 -34.46 -1.06
C VAL A 382 34.98 -34.48 -2.01
N GLY A 383 34.82 -33.89 -3.19
CA GLY A 383 35.85 -33.84 -4.23
C GLY A 383 35.68 -34.87 -5.35
N ASP A 384 34.75 -35.82 -5.23
CA ASP A 384 34.44 -36.77 -6.31
C ASP A 384 33.92 -36.04 -7.55
N GLN A 385 34.43 -36.40 -8.73
CA GLN A 385 34.02 -35.84 -10.02
C GLN A 385 33.15 -36.84 -10.80
N PHE A 386 32.07 -36.36 -11.40
CA PHE A 386 31.08 -37.17 -12.10
C PHE A 386 30.70 -36.60 -13.45
N LEU A 387 30.60 -37.47 -14.47
CA LEU A 387 29.95 -37.19 -15.74
C LEU A 387 28.50 -37.71 -15.69
N VAL A 388 27.51 -36.84 -15.88
CA VAL A 388 26.09 -37.19 -15.70
C VAL A 388 25.53 -37.91 -16.93
N GLN A 389 25.10 -39.16 -16.75
CA GLN A 389 24.50 -39.98 -17.81
C GLN A 389 22.97 -39.88 -17.80
N HIS A 390 22.22 -40.88 -17.37
CA HIS A 390 20.74 -40.86 -17.48
C HIS A 390 20.06 -41.50 -16.25
N ARG A 391 18.80 -41.15 -16.02
CA ARG A 391 17.95 -41.78 -15.01
C ARG A 391 17.71 -43.25 -15.34
N LYS A 392 17.81 -44.10 -14.33
CA LYS A 392 17.64 -45.55 -14.43
C LYS A 392 16.94 -46.09 -13.18
N SER A 393 15.91 -46.91 -13.38
CA SER A 393 15.33 -47.69 -12.28
C SER A 393 16.26 -48.86 -11.94
N SER A 394 16.61 -49.02 -10.66
CA SER A 394 17.45 -50.12 -10.16
C SER A 394 16.74 -50.84 -9.02
N GLU A 395 16.98 -52.15 -8.94
CA GLU A 395 16.61 -52.93 -7.76
C GLU A 395 17.68 -52.74 -6.69
N VAL A 396 17.25 -52.43 -5.46
CA VAL A 396 18.13 -52.12 -4.32
C VAL A 396 17.57 -52.73 -3.04
N ILE A 397 18.43 -52.98 -2.05
CA ILE A 397 17.99 -53.50 -0.74
C ILE A 397 17.95 -52.35 0.27
N TYR A 398 16.81 -52.18 0.94
CA TYR A 398 16.61 -51.20 2.01
C TYR A 398 16.02 -51.88 3.24
N GLY A 399 16.75 -51.90 4.35
CA GLY A 399 16.31 -52.55 5.59
C GLY A 399 15.99 -54.05 5.41
N GLY A 400 16.77 -54.75 4.57
CA GLY A 400 16.57 -56.17 4.25
C GLY A 400 15.42 -56.49 3.30
N THR A 401 14.77 -55.49 2.69
CA THR A 401 13.69 -55.69 1.70
C THR A 401 14.12 -55.19 0.32
N GLN A 402 13.90 -55.99 -0.73
CA GLN A 402 14.08 -55.57 -2.13
C GLN A 402 13.07 -54.47 -2.50
N LYS A 403 13.56 -53.41 -3.15
CA LYS A 403 12.73 -52.31 -3.68
C LYS A 403 13.27 -51.85 -5.03
N MET A 404 12.37 -51.48 -5.93
CA MET A 404 12.72 -50.68 -7.10
C MET A 404 12.84 -49.22 -6.69
N VAL A 405 13.98 -48.60 -6.97
CA VAL A 405 14.28 -47.19 -6.68
C VAL A 405 14.89 -46.56 -7.93
N GLU A 406 14.64 -45.26 -8.11
CA GLU A 406 15.22 -44.50 -9.20
C GLU A 406 16.59 -43.93 -8.81
N ALA A 407 17.55 -44.12 -9.69
CA ALA A 407 18.93 -43.67 -9.53
C ALA A 407 19.40 -42.93 -10.78
N LEU A 408 20.36 -42.03 -10.60
CA LEU A 408 21.10 -41.37 -11.67
C LEU A 408 22.31 -42.22 -12.02
N ALA A 409 22.45 -42.62 -13.29
CA ALA A 409 23.69 -43.18 -13.79
C ALA A 409 24.70 -42.05 -14.04
N CYS A 410 25.92 -42.23 -13.52
CA CYS A 410 27.04 -41.32 -13.69
C CYS A 410 28.31 -42.13 -14.00
N GLU A 411 29.34 -41.47 -14.53
CA GLU A 411 30.71 -42.00 -14.57
C GLU A 411 31.57 -41.22 -13.57
N ARG A 412 32.07 -41.88 -12.52
CA ARG A 412 33.03 -41.30 -11.57
C ARG A 412 34.39 -41.17 -12.27
N ILE A 413 35.03 -40.02 -12.13
CA ILE A 413 36.28 -39.67 -12.82
C ILE A 413 37.44 -39.72 -11.83
N GLU A 414 38.28 -40.75 -11.97
CA GLU A 414 39.51 -40.92 -11.18
C GLU A 414 40.74 -40.80 -12.08
N GLY A 415 41.24 -39.57 -12.22
CA GLY A 415 42.42 -39.23 -13.01
C GLY A 415 42.22 -39.39 -14.52
N LYS A 416 42.32 -40.62 -15.03
CA LYS A 416 42.03 -41.00 -16.43
C LYS A 416 41.07 -42.18 -16.54
N VAL A 417 40.63 -42.75 -15.43
CA VAL A 417 39.68 -43.87 -15.37
C VAL A 417 38.28 -43.31 -15.17
N TYR A 418 37.32 -43.92 -15.87
CA TYR A 418 35.90 -43.61 -15.78
C TYR A 418 35.19 -44.86 -15.29
N GLU A 419 34.55 -44.78 -14.12
CA GLU A 419 33.87 -45.91 -13.48
C GLU A 419 32.34 -45.67 -13.47
N PRO A 420 31.52 -46.58 -14.03
CA PRO A 420 30.07 -46.40 -14.05
C PRO A 420 29.47 -46.64 -12.65
N VAL A 421 28.82 -45.63 -12.10
CA VAL A 421 28.20 -45.64 -10.76
C VAL A 421 26.71 -45.27 -10.84
N LEU A 422 25.93 -45.72 -9.85
CA LEU A 422 24.52 -45.38 -9.69
C LEU A 422 24.32 -44.62 -8.38
N ILE A 423 23.79 -43.40 -8.46
CA ILE A 423 23.63 -42.48 -7.33
C ILE A 423 22.12 -42.31 -7.04
N PRO A 424 21.64 -42.31 -5.77
CA PRO A 424 20.21 -42.18 -5.49
C PRO A 424 19.65 -40.81 -5.93
N MET A 425 18.48 -40.77 -6.57
CA MET A 425 17.87 -39.50 -7.01
C MET A 425 17.54 -38.54 -5.85
N CYS A 426 17.28 -39.07 -4.65
CA CYS A 426 17.02 -38.29 -3.43
C CYS A 426 18.29 -37.90 -2.65
N MET A 427 19.48 -38.02 -3.25
CA MET A 427 20.76 -37.64 -2.61
C MET A 427 20.93 -36.12 -2.57
N GLU A 428 21.24 -35.58 -1.39
CA GLU A 428 21.71 -34.21 -1.18
C GLU A 428 23.25 -34.17 -1.18
N GLY A 429 23.85 -33.85 -2.34
CA GLY A 429 25.30 -33.88 -2.56
C GLY A 429 25.98 -32.53 -2.68
N GLY A 430 25.24 -31.47 -3.00
CA GLY A 430 25.81 -30.16 -3.34
C GLY A 430 26.85 -30.26 -4.45
N PHE A 431 26.42 -30.46 -5.70
CA PHE A 431 27.31 -30.63 -6.84
C PHE A 431 27.60 -29.29 -7.52
N MET A 432 28.87 -29.00 -7.83
CA MET A 432 29.30 -27.81 -8.54
C MET A 432 29.71 -28.13 -9.98
N GLU A 433 29.21 -27.37 -10.94
CA GLU A 433 29.54 -27.57 -12.36
C GLU A 433 30.97 -27.16 -12.71
N VAL A 434 31.69 -28.02 -13.43
CA VAL A 434 33.07 -27.77 -13.85
C VAL A 434 33.08 -27.20 -15.27
N ILE A 435 33.11 -25.86 -15.37
CA ILE A 435 33.15 -25.16 -16.66
C ILE A 435 34.55 -25.22 -17.29
N HIS A 436 34.70 -26.07 -18.30
CA HIS A 436 35.92 -26.13 -19.13
C HIS A 436 36.01 -25.01 -20.17
N ASP A 437 34.88 -24.42 -20.58
CA ASP A 437 34.85 -23.40 -21.61
C ASP A 437 35.33 -22.03 -21.09
N LYS A 438 36.31 -21.45 -21.79
CA LYS A 438 36.91 -20.15 -21.46
C LYS A 438 36.53 -19.04 -22.44
N LYS A 439 35.77 -19.36 -23.50
CA LYS A 439 35.33 -18.44 -24.55
C LYS A 439 34.34 -17.38 -24.03
N GLN A 440 34.07 -16.40 -24.88
CA GLN A 440 33.07 -15.35 -24.67
C GLN A 440 32.12 -15.35 -25.85
N TYR A 441 30.85 -15.00 -25.63
CA TYR A 441 29.77 -15.14 -26.60
C TYR A 441 28.83 -13.95 -26.53
N HIS A 442 28.16 -13.61 -27.64
CA HIS A 442 26.95 -12.78 -27.61
C HIS A 442 25.76 -13.57 -27.03
N ILE A 443 24.72 -12.87 -26.59
CA ILE A 443 23.58 -13.51 -25.90
C ILE A 443 22.81 -14.50 -26.77
N SER A 444 22.67 -14.21 -28.07
CA SER A 444 22.06 -15.11 -29.05
C SER A 444 22.90 -16.37 -29.29
N GLU A 445 24.22 -16.21 -29.42
CA GLU A 445 25.16 -17.33 -29.60
C GLU A 445 25.18 -18.27 -28.40
N ILE A 446 25.19 -17.73 -27.17
CA ILE A 446 25.30 -18.54 -25.95
C ILE A 446 24.01 -19.33 -25.68
N CYS A 447 22.84 -18.75 -25.92
CA CYS A 447 21.54 -19.42 -25.72
C CYS A 447 21.21 -20.44 -26.82
N GLN A 448 21.73 -20.28 -28.04
CA GLN A 448 21.64 -21.32 -29.07
C GLN A 448 22.52 -22.53 -28.72
N LYS A 449 23.73 -22.27 -28.21
CA LYS A 449 24.77 -23.27 -27.97
C LYS A 449 24.53 -24.10 -26.71
N PHE A 450 24.09 -23.48 -25.62
CA PHE A 450 23.88 -24.14 -24.32
C PHE A 450 22.38 -24.23 -24.01
N HIS A 451 21.99 -25.21 -23.19
CA HIS A 451 20.59 -25.37 -22.79
C HIS A 451 20.30 -24.55 -21.54
N LEU A 452 19.37 -23.61 -21.67
CA LEU A 452 18.81 -22.84 -20.55
C LEU A 452 18.12 -23.79 -19.55
N PRO A 453 18.21 -23.56 -18.22
CA PRO A 453 18.86 -22.42 -17.57
C PRO A 453 20.36 -22.63 -17.27
N PHE A 454 21.16 -21.55 -17.33
CA PHE A 454 22.60 -21.59 -16.99
C PHE A 454 23.19 -20.28 -16.47
N ASN A 455 24.27 -20.39 -15.70
CA ASN A 455 24.95 -19.25 -15.09
C ASN A 455 25.98 -18.60 -16.03
N VAL A 456 26.00 -17.27 -16.04
CA VAL A 456 26.95 -16.44 -16.79
C VAL A 456 27.47 -15.27 -15.93
N LYS A 457 28.38 -14.50 -16.51
CA LYS A 457 28.66 -13.11 -16.12
C LYS A 457 28.97 -12.30 -17.37
N VAL A 458 28.75 -10.98 -17.30
CA VAL A 458 29.26 -10.05 -18.31
C VAL A 458 30.79 -10.07 -18.27
N ALA A 459 31.40 -10.26 -19.43
CA ALA A 459 32.85 -10.29 -19.64
C ALA A 459 33.35 -9.04 -20.39
N MET A 460 32.50 -8.47 -21.26
CA MET A 460 32.62 -7.12 -21.80
C MET A 460 31.24 -6.48 -21.82
N ARG A 461 31.14 -5.26 -21.28
CA ARG A 461 29.91 -4.45 -21.30
C ARG A 461 29.51 -4.07 -22.73
N ASP A 462 28.24 -3.81 -22.94
CA ASP A 462 27.76 -3.15 -24.15
C ASP A 462 28.21 -1.68 -24.14
N LEU A 463 28.84 -1.23 -25.23
CA LEU A 463 29.29 0.16 -25.40
C LEU A 463 28.28 1.01 -26.21
N SER A 464 27.22 0.39 -26.74
CA SER A 464 26.11 1.08 -27.42
C SER A 464 25.03 1.59 -26.46
N ILE A 465 25.11 1.21 -25.17
CA ILE A 465 24.22 1.64 -24.10
C ILE A 465 25.02 2.56 -23.15
N GLY A 466 24.42 3.68 -22.74
CA GLY A 466 25.11 4.68 -21.90
C GLY A 466 25.49 4.14 -20.51
N GLU A 467 24.56 3.43 -19.87
CA GLU A 467 24.76 2.74 -18.60
C GLU A 467 24.31 1.27 -18.75
N ASP A 468 25.29 0.36 -18.84
CA ASP A 468 25.04 -1.07 -18.92
C ASP A 468 24.87 -1.67 -17.52
N ILE A 469 23.62 -1.75 -17.06
CA ILE A 469 23.24 -2.29 -15.75
C ILE A 469 23.67 -3.75 -15.53
N LEU A 470 23.89 -4.53 -16.60
CA LEU A 470 24.34 -5.93 -16.46
C LEU A 470 25.85 -6.00 -16.16
N ALA A 471 26.61 -4.97 -16.51
CA ALA A 471 28.06 -4.94 -16.32
C ALA A 471 28.50 -4.77 -14.86
N THR A 472 27.60 -4.31 -13.98
CA THR A 472 27.83 -4.19 -12.53
C THR A 472 27.52 -5.49 -11.78
N MET A 473 26.78 -6.42 -12.39
CA MET A 473 26.32 -7.66 -11.77
C MET A 473 27.46 -8.70 -11.60
N LEU A 474 27.56 -9.31 -10.42
CA LEU A 474 28.60 -10.32 -10.13
C LEU A 474 28.39 -11.64 -10.89
N GLY A 475 27.14 -11.96 -11.24
CA GLY A 475 26.75 -13.11 -12.02
C GLY A 475 25.26 -13.09 -12.31
N LEU A 476 24.87 -13.67 -13.44
CA LEU A 476 23.48 -13.75 -13.90
C LEU A 476 23.11 -15.20 -14.16
N HIS A 477 21.93 -15.60 -13.69
CA HIS A 477 21.28 -16.85 -14.07
C HIS A 477 20.43 -16.55 -15.30
N LEU A 478 20.78 -17.09 -16.47
CA LEU A 478 19.93 -16.99 -17.66
C LEU A 478 18.91 -18.12 -17.61
N GLU A 479 17.63 -17.79 -17.73
CA GLU A 479 16.55 -18.70 -17.36
C GLU A 479 15.81 -19.26 -18.57
N GLU A 480 15.19 -18.39 -19.37
CA GLU A 480 14.23 -18.77 -20.42
C GLU A 480 14.29 -17.74 -21.58
N GLU A 481 14.03 -18.17 -22.82
CA GLU A 481 13.84 -17.28 -23.97
C GLU A 481 12.35 -17.01 -24.15
N ILE A 482 11.95 -15.74 -24.07
CA ILE A 482 10.57 -15.30 -24.31
C ILE A 482 10.46 -14.57 -25.64
N THR A 483 9.25 -14.57 -26.21
CA THR A 483 8.90 -13.85 -27.44
C THR A 483 7.77 -12.88 -27.14
N GLU A 484 7.95 -11.60 -27.48
CA GLU A 484 7.05 -10.49 -27.14
C GLU A 484 6.63 -9.71 -28.40
N PRO A 485 5.33 -9.40 -28.59
CA PRO A 485 4.89 -8.52 -29.67
C PRO A 485 5.35 -7.07 -29.42
N CYS A 486 6.05 -6.49 -30.39
CA CYS A 486 6.59 -5.14 -30.33
C CYS A 486 6.21 -4.31 -31.58
N LEU A 487 6.06 -3.01 -31.38
CA LEU A 487 6.12 -2.01 -32.45
C LEU A 487 7.49 -1.35 -32.48
N LEU A 488 8.01 -1.07 -33.68
CA LEU A 488 9.23 -0.29 -33.87
C LEU A 488 8.86 1.19 -34.11
N ILE A 489 9.22 2.08 -33.18
CA ILE A 489 8.73 3.47 -33.14
C ILE A 489 9.87 4.49 -33.04
N THR A 490 9.78 5.57 -33.81
CA THR A 490 10.67 6.75 -33.73
C THR A 490 9.84 8.02 -33.48
N PRO A 491 10.21 8.90 -32.53
CA PRO A 491 9.58 10.20 -32.36
C PRO A 491 9.73 11.09 -33.60
N LEU A 492 8.64 11.68 -34.11
CA LEU A 492 8.69 12.48 -35.34
C LEU A 492 9.62 13.71 -35.21
N LYS A 493 9.74 14.25 -33.98
CA LYS A 493 10.63 15.38 -33.64
C LYS A 493 12.07 14.97 -33.32
N ASN A 494 12.37 13.68 -33.21
CA ASN A 494 13.72 13.16 -32.96
C ASN A 494 13.98 11.89 -33.78
N LEU A 495 14.43 12.08 -35.02
CA LEU A 495 14.70 11.01 -35.99
C LEU A 495 16.08 10.32 -35.79
N SER A 496 16.75 10.52 -34.66
CA SER A 496 18.11 9.97 -34.42
C SER A 496 18.14 8.55 -33.85
N GLU A 497 17.07 8.11 -33.17
CA GLU A 497 16.99 6.82 -32.48
C GLU A 497 15.64 6.13 -32.75
N CYS A 498 15.64 4.79 -32.72
CA CYS A 498 14.43 3.97 -32.84
C CYS A 498 14.24 3.08 -31.61
N TRP A 499 12.99 2.84 -31.22
CA TRP A 499 12.64 2.19 -29.95
C TRP A 499 11.70 1.00 -30.17
N GLU A 500 11.93 -0.10 -29.44
CA GLU A 500 11.00 -1.23 -29.37
C GLU A 500 9.96 -0.97 -28.28
N ILE A 501 8.68 -0.89 -28.66
CA ILE A 501 7.57 -0.63 -27.75
C ILE A 501 6.74 -1.92 -27.59
N PRO A 502 6.80 -2.60 -26.42
CA PRO A 502 6.07 -3.84 -26.17
C PRO A 502 4.55 -3.65 -26.09
N VAL A 503 3.82 -4.35 -26.96
CA VAL A 503 2.37 -4.20 -27.19
C VAL A 503 1.55 -4.63 -25.98
N ASN A 504 1.98 -5.68 -25.28
CA ASN A 504 1.23 -6.26 -24.16
C ASN A 504 1.52 -5.58 -22.81
N ARG A 505 2.57 -4.75 -22.73
CA ARG A 505 3.03 -4.12 -21.47
C ARG A 505 2.82 -2.60 -21.43
N ILE A 506 2.45 -1.98 -22.54
CA ILE A 506 2.27 -0.53 -22.65
C ILE A 506 0.87 -0.24 -23.17
N LYS A 507 0.02 0.36 -22.33
CA LYS A 507 -1.27 0.92 -22.75
C LYS A 507 -1.02 2.29 -23.37
N MET A 508 -1.45 2.50 -24.62
CA MET A 508 -1.41 3.82 -25.28
C MET A 508 -2.38 3.86 -26.46
N SER A 509 -2.95 5.04 -26.71
CA SER A 509 -3.97 5.26 -27.75
C SER A 509 -3.44 6.22 -28.83
N LEU A 510 -3.52 5.79 -30.09
CA LEU A 510 -2.89 6.44 -31.24
C LEU A 510 -3.91 6.76 -32.34
N GLN A 511 -3.91 7.99 -32.84
CA GLN A 511 -4.66 8.38 -34.04
C GLN A 511 -3.73 8.32 -35.26
N LEU A 512 -4.08 7.50 -36.25
CA LEU A 512 -3.34 7.46 -37.52
C LEU A 512 -3.55 8.77 -38.30
N LEU A 513 -2.47 9.39 -38.77
CA LEU A 513 -2.51 10.65 -39.52
C LEU A 513 -2.34 10.43 -41.02
N HIS A 514 -1.13 10.03 -41.44
CA HIS A 514 -0.75 9.87 -42.85
C HIS A 514 0.41 8.88 -42.98
N ARG A 515 0.69 8.41 -44.21
CA ARG A 515 1.93 7.68 -44.50
C ARG A 515 3.05 8.69 -44.76
N PRO A 516 4.28 8.49 -44.24
CA PRO A 516 5.39 9.38 -44.52
C PRO A 516 5.79 9.29 -46.00
N ASP A 517 6.23 10.41 -46.57
CA ASP A 517 6.76 10.43 -47.94
C ASP A 517 8.07 9.62 -48.05
N LYS A 518 8.25 8.97 -49.20
CA LYS A 518 9.23 7.91 -49.52
C LYS A 518 10.51 7.85 -48.66
N GLY A 519 10.71 6.69 -48.04
CA GLY A 519 12.05 6.09 -47.92
C GLY A 519 12.82 6.36 -46.63
N THR A 520 12.15 6.65 -45.51
CA THR A 520 12.79 6.66 -44.20
C THR A 520 13.07 5.23 -43.73
N GLU A 521 14.29 4.73 -44.00
CA GLU A 521 14.83 3.59 -43.25
C GLU A 521 14.82 3.93 -41.74
N PRO A 522 14.46 3.00 -40.85
CA PRO A 522 14.44 3.27 -39.42
C PRO A 522 15.86 3.61 -38.93
N PRO A 523 16.03 4.61 -38.06
CA PRO A 523 17.32 4.87 -37.42
C PRO A 523 17.74 3.68 -36.54
N PRO A 524 19.02 3.64 -36.08
CA PRO A 524 19.51 2.54 -35.25
C PRO A 524 18.59 2.26 -34.05
N VAL A 525 18.20 0.98 -33.90
CA VAL A 525 17.35 0.54 -32.79
C VAL A 525 18.18 0.57 -31.51
N LYS A 526 17.66 1.26 -30.50
CA LYS A 526 18.31 1.38 -29.20
C LYS A 526 18.03 0.14 -28.38
N THR A 527 19.09 -0.64 -28.13
CA THR A 527 19.04 -1.76 -27.20
C THR A 527 18.79 -1.23 -25.79
N VAL A 528 17.71 -1.70 -25.14
CA VAL A 528 17.39 -1.40 -23.74
C VAL A 528 17.35 -2.72 -22.98
N VAL A 529 18.19 -2.85 -21.95
CA VAL A 529 18.02 -3.89 -20.94
C VAL A 529 17.08 -3.35 -19.87
N GLU A 530 16.07 -4.12 -19.50
CA GLU A 530 15.07 -3.72 -18.49
C GLU A 530 15.33 -4.48 -17.19
N GLU A 531 15.44 -3.77 -16.06
CA GLU A 531 15.23 -4.35 -14.74
C GLU A 531 13.71 -4.43 -14.50
N ILE A 532 13.20 -5.61 -14.15
CA ILE A 532 11.76 -5.88 -14.04
C ILE A 532 11.38 -6.26 -12.60
N SER A 533 10.16 -5.94 -12.19
CA SER A 533 9.64 -6.31 -10.87
C SER A 533 9.45 -7.82 -10.73
N GLU A 534 9.40 -8.29 -9.48
CA GLU A 534 9.14 -9.69 -9.13
C GLU A 534 7.78 -10.18 -9.70
N ASP A 535 6.74 -9.35 -9.66
CA ASP A 535 5.43 -9.66 -10.25
C ASP A 535 5.49 -9.78 -11.77
N CYS A 536 6.22 -8.89 -12.46
CA CYS A 536 6.43 -8.96 -13.90
C CYS A 536 7.19 -10.22 -14.29
N TYR A 537 8.26 -10.53 -13.55
CA TYR A 537 9.05 -11.75 -13.70
C TYR A 537 8.19 -13.02 -13.56
N TYR A 538 7.41 -13.16 -12.48
CA TYR A 538 6.55 -14.33 -12.31
C TYR A 538 5.41 -14.37 -13.32
N THR A 539 4.84 -13.22 -13.70
CA THR A 539 3.83 -13.15 -14.77
C THR A 539 4.38 -13.71 -16.08
N LEU A 540 5.61 -13.32 -16.48
CA LEU A 540 6.26 -13.83 -17.68
C LEU A 540 6.54 -15.35 -17.60
N ARG A 541 6.93 -15.89 -16.43
CA ARG A 541 7.19 -17.33 -16.25
C ARG A 541 5.94 -18.20 -16.10
N ARG A 542 4.83 -17.67 -15.55
CA ARG A 542 3.55 -18.39 -15.36
C ARG A 542 3.00 -18.99 -16.65
N TYR A 543 3.24 -18.33 -17.78
CA TYR A 543 2.78 -18.80 -19.10
C TYR A 543 3.66 -19.87 -19.74
N VAL A 544 4.84 -20.16 -19.19
CA VAL A 544 5.86 -21.02 -19.84
C VAL A 544 5.99 -22.39 -19.19
N ASN A 545 5.92 -22.52 -17.86
CA ASN A 545 6.31 -23.75 -17.15
C ASN A 545 5.24 -24.28 -16.16
N ALA A 546 4.50 -25.31 -16.58
CA ALA A 546 3.47 -25.99 -15.77
C ALA A 546 3.64 -27.53 -15.71
N THR A 547 4.88 -28.03 -15.82
CA THR A 547 5.20 -29.47 -15.96
C THR A 547 6.47 -29.91 -15.21
N LEU A 548 6.72 -29.41 -14.00
CA LEU A 548 7.76 -29.93 -13.11
C LEU A 548 7.13 -30.65 -11.91
N HIS A 549 7.47 -31.93 -11.74
CA HIS A 549 7.12 -32.70 -10.55
C HIS A 549 8.10 -32.41 -9.41
N PRO A 550 7.68 -32.43 -8.13
CA PRO A 550 8.58 -32.23 -7.01
C PRO A 550 9.55 -33.43 -6.85
N PRO A 551 10.75 -33.21 -6.29
CA PRO A 551 11.76 -34.26 -6.11
C PRO A 551 11.26 -35.42 -5.22
N PRO A 552 11.70 -36.67 -5.48
CA PRO A 552 11.33 -37.83 -4.68
C PRO A 552 11.86 -37.72 -3.23
N ARG A 553 10.95 -37.64 -2.26
CA ARG A 553 11.28 -37.44 -0.85
C ARG A 553 11.92 -38.70 -0.22
N PRO A 554 12.98 -38.59 0.60
CA PRO A 554 13.60 -39.74 1.28
C PRO A 554 12.61 -40.54 2.15
N PRO A 555 12.82 -41.86 2.34
CA PRO A 555 12.01 -42.66 3.26
C PRO A 555 12.09 -42.12 4.69
N LYS A 556 10.94 -41.97 5.36
CA LYS A 556 10.90 -41.60 6.79
C LYS A 556 11.63 -42.65 7.62
N LYS A 557 12.65 -42.24 8.39
CA LYS A 557 13.35 -43.11 9.35
C LYS A 557 12.33 -43.69 10.35
N PRO A 558 12.30 -45.02 10.58
CA PRO A 558 11.49 -45.60 11.65
C PRO A 558 11.95 -45.05 13.02
N LEU A 559 11.01 -44.61 13.86
CA LEU A 559 11.34 -44.26 15.25
C LEU A 559 11.76 -45.53 15.99
N GLN A 560 13.04 -45.63 16.33
CA GLN A 560 13.49 -46.58 17.35
C GLN A 560 13.10 -46.06 18.74
N PRO A 561 12.55 -46.91 19.62
CA PRO A 561 12.29 -46.52 21.01
C PRO A 561 13.60 -46.26 21.76
N PRO A 562 13.62 -45.33 22.73
CA PRO A 562 14.85 -44.91 23.39
C PRO A 562 15.52 -46.07 24.15
N SER A 563 16.80 -46.29 23.86
CA SER A 563 17.63 -47.27 24.55
C SER A 563 17.88 -46.85 26.00
N LYS A 564 17.64 -47.77 26.94
CA LYS A 564 17.99 -47.57 28.35
C LYS A 564 19.50 -47.47 28.50
N SER A 565 20.02 -46.28 28.76
CA SER A 565 21.42 -46.09 29.11
C SER A 565 21.68 -46.52 30.56
N PHE A 566 22.48 -47.58 30.74
CA PHE A 566 23.08 -47.90 32.03
C PHE A 566 24.08 -46.81 32.39
N LYS A 567 23.83 -46.06 33.47
CA LYS A 567 24.84 -45.21 34.10
C LYS A 567 25.59 -46.02 35.16
N LEU A 568 26.91 -46.14 35.01
CA LEU A 568 27.81 -46.48 36.10
C LEU A 568 28.07 -45.23 36.95
N GLU A 569 27.91 -45.33 38.26
CA GLU A 569 28.24 -44.27 39.21
C GLU A 569 29.70 -44.34 39.64
N ALA A 570 30.31 -43.17 39.89
CA ALA A 570 31.57 -43.03 40.61
C ALA A 570 31.28 -42.60 42.08
N PRO A 571 32.10 -43.01 43.07
CA PRO A 571 31.69 -42.99 44.47
C PRO A 571 31.94 -41.65 45.18
N GLN A 572 31.05 -41.30 46.12
CA GLN A 572 31.30 -40.32 47.20
C GLN A 572 30.88 -40.88 48.59
N PRO A 573 31.44 -40.35 49.70
CA PRO A 573 31.42 -41.05 50.99
C PRO A 573 30.30 -40.66 51.98
N LYS A 574 29.68 -41.71 52.55
CA LYS A 574 29.06 -41.86 53.89
C LYS A 574 28.33 -40.69 54.61
N ARG A 575 27.01 -40.89 54.75
CA ARG A 575 26.05 -40.60 55.86
C ARG A 575 26.65 -40.57 57.29
N PRO A 576 26.06 -39.89 58.31
CA PRO A 576 24.66 -40.14 58.83
C PRO A 576 23.90 -38.92 59.43
N ASP A 577 22.61 -38.95 59.86
CA ASP A 577 21.37 -39.69 59.50
C ASP A 577 20.11 -38.94 60.09
N ALA A 578 18.90 -39.52 60.04
CA ALA A 578 17.62 -39.00 60.61
C ALA A 578 17.19 -39.80 61.87
N PRO A 579 16.34 -39.29 62.81
CA PRO A 579 14.87 -39.11 62.62
C PRO A 579 14.28 -37.89 63.40
N SER A 580 12.99 -37.51 63.44
CA SER A 580 11.73 -38.27 63.58
C SER A 580 10.48 -37.37 63.42
N SER A 581 9.35 -37.95 63.02
CA SER A 581 7.97 -37.43 63.11
C SER A 581 7.30 -37.99 64.40
N PRO A 582 6.06 -37.63 64.88
CA PRO A 582 4.82 -37.39 64.08
C PRO A 582 3.65 -36.52 64.68
N LYS A 583 2.55 -36.43 63.90
CA LYS A 583 1.09 -36.39 64.26
C LYS A 583 0.24 -35.14 63.93
N SER A 584 -0.78 -35.39 63.09
CA SER A 584 -2.05 -34.65 62.86
C SER A 584 -3.15 -35.12 63.85
N PRO A 585 -4.43 -34.66 63.86
CA PRO A 585 -5.47 -34.71 62.78
C PRO A 585 -6.35 -33.40 62.70
N HIS A 586 -7.42 -33.18 61.90
CA HIS A 586 -8.50 -33.97 61.26
C HIS A 586 -8.96 -33.30 59.91
N VAL A 587 -9.10 -33.99 58.76
CA VAL A 587 -10.24 -34.80 58.20
C VAL A 587 -11.29 -34.02 57.35
N ASN A 588 -11.16 -34.17 56.01
CA ASN A 588 -12.11 -34.56 54.93
C ASN A 588 -13.54 -33.96 54.84
N THR A 589 -14.20 -33.75 53.68
CA THR A 589 -14.21 -34.38 52.33
C THR A 589 -14.53 -33.30 51.24
N LEU A 590 -14.81 -33.50 49.93
CA LEU A 590 -14.88 -34.63 48.96
C LEU A 590 -14.52 -34.09 47.53
N LYS A 591 -14.96 -34.72 46.43
CA LYS A 591 -14.73 -34.32 45.00
C LYS A 591 -15.82 -34.92 44.04
N PRO A 592 -15.80 -34.73 42.69
CA PRO A 592 -17.00 -34.40 41.88
C PRO A 592 -17.55 -35.55 40.98
N PHE A 593 -18.63 -35.27 40.22
CA PHE A 593 -19.21 -36.14 39.18
C PHE A 593 -19.56 -35.40 37.86
N LYS A 594 -19.73 -36.18 36.76
CA LYS A 594 -20.05 -35.73 35.39
C LYS A 594 -21.56 -35.96 35.00
N PRO A 595 -22.00 -36.05 33.72
CA PRO A 595 -23.08 -35.21 33.13
C PRO A 595 -24.37 -36.01 32.78
N ILE A 596 -25.41 -35.40 32.15
CA ILE A 596 -26.33 -36.03 31.16
C ILE A 596 -27.46 -35.11 30.60
N LYS A 597 -27.65 -35.18 29.26
CA LYS A 597 -28.84 -35.02 28.35
C LYS A 597 -29.88 -33.86 28.42
N VAL A 598 -30.37 -33.58 27.20
CA VAL A 598 -31.48 -32.70 26.75
C VAL A 598 -32.81 -33.46 26.63
N VAL A 599 -33.96 -32.83 26.93
CA VAL A 599 -35.31 -33.08 26.33
C VAL A 599 -36.14 -31.77 26.36
N SER A 600 -36.87 -31.46 25.28
CA SER A 600 -37.81 -30.31 25.13
C SER A 600 -39.26 -30.67 25.51
N PRO A 601 -40.19 -29.69 25.69
CA PRO A 601 -41.21 -29.55 24.64
C PRO A 601 -41.84 -28.14 24.42
N GLU A 602 -42.31 -27.95 23.18
CA GLU A 602 -43.48 -27.17 22.69
C GLU A 602 -43.83 -25.75 23.19
N LEU A 603 -43.95 -24.82 22.22
CA LEU A 603 -45.00 -23.79 22.20
C LEU A 603 -45.52 -23.60 20.77
N LYS A 604 -46.84 -23.39 20.59
CA LYS A 604 -47.51 -23.26 19.28
C LYS A 604 -48.03 -21.83 19.04
N ASN A 605 -47.91 -21.38 17.79
CA ASN A 605 -48.72 -20.40 17.04
C ASN A 605 -49.40 -19.23 17.78
N ALA A 606 -49.01 -17.99 17.45
CA ALA A 606 -49.90 -16.98 16.83
C ALA A 606 -49.14 -15.70 16.42
N THR A 607 -49.51 -15.13 15.27
CA THR A 607 -49.24 -13.75 14.82
C THR A 607 -50.59 -13.14 14.39
N PRO A 608 -50.67 -11.84 14.04
CA PRO A 608 -50.16 -10.67 14.76
C PRO A 608 -51.30 -9.63 14.99
N GLN A 609 -51.13 -8.66 15.89
CA GLN A 609 -51.97 -7.45 15.85
C GLN A 609 -51.25 -6.21 16.38
N TYR A 610 -51.39 -5.10 15.64
CA TYR A 610 -50.92 -3.77 15.99
C TYR A 610 -51.80 -3.15 17.07
N GLU A 611 -51.19 -2.51 18.07
CA GLU A 611 -51.85 -1.38 18.74
C GLU A 611 -50.84 -0.33 19.22
N PHE A 612 -51.11 0.93 18.90
CA PHE A 612 -50.33 2.07 19.37
C PHE A 612 -50.63 2.33 20.85
N MET A 613 -49.59 2.44 21.69
CA MET A 613 -49.75 3.10 22.98
C MET A 613 -48.62 4.11 23.25
N LYS A 614 -49.01 5.37 23.39
CA LYS A 614 -48.13 6.48 23.78
C LYS A 614 -47.54 6.18 25.16
N ILE A 615 -46.22 6.25 25.29
CA ILE A 615 -45.56 6.39 26.60
C ILE A 615 -45.13 7.84 26.74
N THR A 616 -45.65 8.47 27.79
CA THR A 616 -45.36 9.85 28.20
C THR A 616 -43.91 10.03 28.60
N ALA A 617 -43.35 11.20 28.30
CA ALA A 617 -42.01 11.59 28.72
C ALA A 617 -41.84 11.46 30.24
N THR A 618 -40.99 10.54 30.67
CA THR A 618 -40.33 10.56 31.97
C THR A 618 -39.00 11.27 31.82
N GLU A 619 -38.69 12.16 32.77
CA GLU A 619 -37.49 13.00 32.78
C GLU A 619 -36.23 12.19 32.47
N SER A 620 -35.61 12.50 31.33
CA SER A 620 -34.27 12.02 31.02
C SER A 620 -33.29 12.66 32.01
N ASN A 621 -32.52 11.84 32.73
CA ASN A 621 -31.24 12.30 33.24
C ASN A 621 -30.47 12.90 32.06
N LEU A 622 -30.18 14.21 32.10
CA LEU A 622 -29.26 14.82 31.15
C LEU A 622 -27.90 14.14 31.35
N GLN A 623 -27.56 13.28 30.39
CA GLN A 623 -26.18 12.89 30.17
C GLN A 623 -25.44 14.17 29.81
N LYS A 624 -24.29 14.44 30.43
CA LYS A 624 -23.51 15.64 30.09
C LYS A 624 -22.94 15.45 28.69
N ASP A 625 -23.25 16.39 27.80
CA ASP A 625 -22.72 16.44 26.43
C ASP A 625 -21.29 17.04 26.38
N THR A 626 -20.73 17.41 27.53
CA THR A 626 -19.43 18.07 27.70
C THR A 626 -18.49 17.35 28.67
N TYR A 627 -17.20 17.63 28.54
CA TYR A 627 -16.17 17.18 29.48
C TYR A 627 -15.14 18.28 29.78
N LEU A 628 -14.47 18.16 30.92
CA LEU A 628 -13.44 19.12 31.33
C LEU A 628 -12.04 18.55 31.01
N ALA A 629 -11.30 19.23 30.14
CA ALA A 629 -9.95 18.90 29.71
C ALA A 629 -8.90 19.77 30.41
N ALA A 630 -7.68 19.26 30.54
CA ALA A 630 -6.53 20.01 31.02
C ALA A 630 -5.29 19.77 30.14
N VAL A 631 -4.42 20.77 30.05
CA VAL A 631 -3.08 20.65 29.47
C VAL A 631 -2.09 21.38 30.37
N TYR A 632 -0.87 20.86 30.49
CA TYR A 632 0.18 21.48 31.30
C TYR A 632 1.40 21.84 30.45
N GLU A 633 1.66 23.14 30.33
CA GLU A 633 2.93 23.67 29.82
C GLU A 633 4.02 23.42 30.87
N HIS A 634 5.12 22.74 30.53
CA HIS A 634 6.09 22.29 31.53
C HIS A 634 7.50 22.84 31.32
N ALA A 635 8.01 23.56 32.33
CA ALA A 635 9.41 23.97 32.43
C ALA A 635 10.29 22.76 32.81
N VAL A 636 10.77 22.04 31.79
CA VAL A 636 11.48 20.77 31.95
C VAL A 636 12.80 20.97 32.69
N LYS A 637 13.01 20.22 33.77
CA LYS A 637 14.29 20.16 34.47
C LYS A 637 15.23 19.25 33.67
N LEU A 638 15.99 19.87 32.76
CA LEU A 638 16.92 19.17 31.89
C LEU A 638 18.07 18.52 32.70
N PRO A 639 18.50 17.30 32.33
CA PRO A 639 19.70 16.69 32.90
C PRO A 639 20.95 17.47 32.48
N SER A 640 22.02 17.38 33.27
CA SER A 640 23.30 18.00 32.91
C SER A 640 23.87 17.33 31.67
N VAL A 641 24.16 18.13 30.62
CA VAL A 641 24.74 17.67 29.36
C VAL A 641 26.02 16.87 29.63
N GLN A 642 26.00 15.59 29.25
CA GLN A 642 27.12 14.66 29.40
C GLN A 642 27.23 13.78 28.15
N ASP A 643 28.41 13.74 27.53
CA ASP A 643 28.72 12.86 26.39
C ASP A 643 28.72 11.35 26.73
N ARG A 644 28.46 11.00 28.00
CA ARG A 644 28.51 9.63 28.53
C ARG A 644 27.16 9.24 29.13
N PRO A 645 26.73 7.96 29.01
CA PRO A 645 25.54 7.48 29.69
C PRO A 645 25.66 7.60 31.21
N VAL A 646 24.57 8.03 31.85
CA VAL A 646 24.40 8.01 33.32
C VAL A 646 23.93 6.62 33.78
N SER A 647 23.94 6.35 35.10
CA SER A 647 23.30 5.15 35.64
C SER A 647 21.76 5.22 35.52
N GLN A 648 21.10 4.06 35.53
CA GLN A 648 19.62 4.00 35.57
C GLN A 648 19.05 4.67 36.83
N GLU A 649 19.80 4.65 37.94
CA GLU A 649 19.42 5.30 39.19
C GLU A 649 19.50 6.83 39.08
N GLU A 650 20.51 7.37 38.41
CA GLU A 650 20.63 8.81 38.11
C GLU A 650 19.57 9.28 37.12
N ALA A 651 19.34 8.53 36.03
CA ALA A 651 18.28 8.81 35.06
C ALA A 651 16.90 8.81 35.73
N LEU A 652 16.57 7.77 36.51
CA LEU A 652 15.33 7.69 37.27
C LEU A 652 15.22 8.82 38.31
N SER A 653 16.31 9.23 38.94
CA SER A 653 16.31 10.39 39.84
C SER A 653 15.96 11.68 39.11
N ALA A 654 16.55 11.93 37.93
CA ALA A 654 16.24 13.08 37.09
C ALA A 654 14.77 13.08 36.61
N MET A 655 14.29 11.94 36.09
CA MET A 655 12.88 11.77 35.69
C MET A 655 11.91 12.03 36.84
N ASN A 656 12.25 11.59 38.05
CA ASN A 656 11.43 11.83 39.23
C ASN A 656 11.35 13.33 39.62
N LEU A 657 12.34 14.17 39.28
CA LEU A 657 12.27 15.62 39.53
C LEU A 657 11.23 16.32 38.65
N ASN A 658 10.99 15.81 37.44
CA ASN A 658 9.95 16.25 36.52
C ASN A 658 8.59 15.64 36.89
N LEU A 659 8.53 14.33 37.12
CA LEU A 659 7.31 13.64 37.57
C LEU A 659 6.73 14.24 38.87
N ASN A 660 7.56 14.78 39.77
CA ASN A 660 7.09 15.53 40.94
C ASN A 660 6.28 16.79 40.58
N VAL A 661 6.64 17.49 39.51
CA VAL A 661 5.95 18.71 39.02
C VAL A 661 4.66 18.31 38.30
N LEU A 662 4.76 17.36 37.37
CA LEU A 662 3.61 16.84 36.63
C LEU A 662 2.55 16.23 37.58
N GLU A 663 2.97 15.51 38.63
CA GLU A 663 2.06 14.99 39.65
C GLU A 663 1.29 16.09 40.40
N ASP A 664 1.89 17.25 40.65
CA ASP A 664 1.17 18.38 41.25
C ASP A 664 0.20 19.04 40.26
N ALA A 665 0.60 19.22 39.00
CA ALA A 665 -0.29 19.69 37.94
C ALA A 665 -1.52 18.77 37.78
N VAL A 666 -1.32 17.44 37.76
CA VAL A 666 -2.40 16.43 37.72
C VAL A 666 -3.30 16.55 38.97
N LYS A 667 -2.73 16.69 40.17
CA LYS A 667 -3.51 16.92 41.41
C LYS A 667 -4.33 18.20 41.35
N GLN A 668 -3.79 19.28 40.80
CA GLN A 668 -4.50 20.55 40.64
C GLN A 668 -5.62 20.44 39.59
N ALA A 669 -5.40 19.74 38.48
CA ALA A 669 -6.41 19.49 37.45
C ALA A 669 -7.56 18.63 37.97
N ALA A 670 -7.26 17.51 38.63
CA ALA A 670 -8.27 16.64 39.23
C ALA A 670 -9.09 17.35 40.32
N LYS A 671 -8.47 18.19 41.17
CA LYS A 671 -9.19 19.04 42.14
C LYS A 671 -10.15 20.04 41.48
N LYS A 672 -9.87 20.48 40.26
CA LYS A 672 -10.74 21.35 39.45
C LYS A 672 -11.76 20.56 38.61
N GLY A 673 -11.76 19.22 38.68
CA GLY A 673 -12.72 18.35 38.01
C GLY A 673 -12.34 17.94 36.58
N ALA A 674 -11.09 18.12 36.16
CA ALA A 674 -10.63 17.65 34.86
C ALA A 674 -10.71 16.12 34.77
N GLN A 675 -11.20 15.62 33.63
CA GLN A 675 -11.36 14.19 33.34
C GLN A 675 -10.12 13.61 32.64
N ILE A 676 -9.37 14.45 31.94
CA ILE A 676 -8.12 14.12 31.26
C ILE A 676 -7.12 15.28 31.37
N ILE A 677 -5.84 14.95 31.48
CA ILE A 677 -4.72 15.91 31.40
C ILE A 677 -3.63 15.40 30.46
N VAL A 678 -3.16 16.29 29.57
CA VAL A 678 -2.00 16.05 28.70
C VAL A 678 -0.77 16.76 29.27
N THR A 679 0.38 16.09 29.20
CA THR A 679 1.70 16.63 29.55
C THR A 679 2.66 16.53 28.35
N PRO A 680 3.70 17.37 28.26
CA PRO A 680 4.42 17.58 27.00
C PRO A 680 5.32 16.43 26.55
N GLU A 681 5.69 16.46 25.27
CA GLU A 681 6.79 15.68 24.70
C GLU A 681 8.10 15.95 25.45
N ASP A 682 8.92 14.93 25.65
CA ASP A 682 10.18 14.99 26.42
C ASP A 682 10.06 15.58 27.84
N GLY A 683 8.83 15.83 28.35
CA GLY A 683 8.57 16.54 29.60
C GLY A 683 9.12 15.85 30.85
N ILE A 684 9.52 14.58 30.74
CA ILE A 684 10.09 13.77 31.82
C ILE A 684 11.63 13.78 31.80
N TYR A 685 12.29 13.85 30.64
CA TYR A 685 13.75 13.67 30.52
C TYR A 685 14.49 14.69 29.62
N GLY A 686 13.81 15.44 28.75
CA GLY A 686 14.40 16.45 27.85
C GLY A 686 14.92 15.91 26.50
N TRP A 687 15.40 16.79 25.64
CA TRP A 687 15.68 16.50 24.22
C TRP A 687 17.17 16.32 23.86
N SER A 688 18.10 16.59 24.79
CA SER A 688 19.54 16.66 24.51
C SER A 688 20.26 15.30 24.64
N PHE A 689 20.01 14.38 23.69
CA PHE A 689 20.51 13.00 23.77
C PHE A 689 21.12 12.44 22.48
N ASN A 690 21.89 11.36 22.64
CA ASN A 690 22.22 10.39 21.61
C ASN A 690 21.72 8.99 22.03
N ARG A 691 21.81 7.99 21.16
CA ARG A 691 21.29 6.63 21.42
C ARG A 691 21.82 5.96 22.70
N GLU A 692 23.08 6.20 23.07
CA GLU A 692 23.65 5.64 24.30
C GLU A 692 23.27 6.45 25.53
N ALA A 693 23.19 7.78 25.41
CA ALA A 693 22.87 8.67 26.51
C ALA A 693 21.39 8.59 26.94
N ILE A 694 20.45 8.35 26.01
CA ILE A 694 19.02 8.15 26.34
C ILE A 694 18.74 6.77 26.95
N PHE A 695 19.53 5.74 26.61
CA PHE A 695 19.27 4.35 27.00
C PHE A 695 18.94 4.12 28.50
N PRO A 696 19.58 4.79 29.48
CA PRO A 696 19.24 4.65 30.90
C PRO A 696 17.86 5.20 31.31
N TYR A 697 17.21 5.99 30.46
CA TYR A 697 15.89 6.60 30.67
C TYR A 697 14.74 5.76 30.09
N LEU A 698 15.04 4.77 29.23
CA LEU A 698 14.05 3.98 28.51
C LEU A 698 13.48 2.84 29.37
N GLU A 699 12.19 2.57 29.22
CA GLU A 699 11.51 1.38 29.76
C GLU A 699 10.90 0.55 28.63
N ASN A 700 10.76 -0.77 28.78
CA ASN A 700 10.03 -1.55 27.77
C ASN A 700 8.52 -1.39 28.03
N ILE A 701 7.85 -0.63 27.16
CA ILE A 701 6.42 -0.31 27.28
C ILE A 701 5.61 -1.35 26.49
N PRO A 702 4.86 -2.23 27.16
CA PRO A 702 4.17 -3.30 26.46
C PRO A 702 2.90 -2.78 25.76
N ASP A 703 2.30 -3.61 24.94
CA ASP A 703 1.10 -3.23 24.18
C ASP A 703 -0.14 -3.10 25.09
N PRO A 704 -1.00 -2.05 24.96
CA PRO A 704 -2.20 -1.89 25.78
C PRO A 704 -3.16 -3.11 25.80
N ASP A 705 -3.18 -3.92 24.73
CA ASP A 705 -4.04 -5.11 24.61
C ASP A 705 -3.81 -6.17 25.71
N ILE A 706 -2.64 -6.17 26.35
CA ILE A 706 -2.32 -7.08 27.46
C ILE A 706 -3.18 -6.84 28.72
N ASN A 707 -3.92 -5.73 28.77
CA ASN A 707 -4.77 -5.29 29.88
C ASN A 707 -3.99 -5.24 31.21
N TRP A 708 -3.19 -4.18 31.41
CA TRP A 708 -2.31 -4.01 32.57
C TRP A 708 -2.53 -2.68 33.29
N THR A 709 -2.53 -2.74 34.63
CA THR A 709 -2.56 -1.59 35.53
C THR A 709 -1.26 -1.59 36.35
N PRO A 710 -0.21 -0.87 35.92
CA PRO A 710 1.10 -0.89 36.59
C PRO A 710 1.04 -0.58 38.10
N CYS A 711 0.17 0.32 38.53
CA CYS A 711 0.03 0.67 39.95
C CYS A 711 -0.44 -0.49 40.86
N THR A 712 -1.12 -1.50 40.30
CA THR A 712 -1.56 -2.69 41.06
C THR A 712 -0.74 -3.94 40.77
N GLU A 713 -0.09 -3.99 39.61
CA GLU A 713 0.72 -5.13 39.16
C GLU A 713 2.14 -4.68 38.76
N PRO A 714 2.91 -4.01 39.65
CA PRO A 714 4.15 -3.33 39.26
C PRO A 714 5.24 -4.29 38.75
N ASP A 715 5.30 -5.51 39.29
CA ASP A 715 6.33 -6.50 38.95
C ASP A 715 6.01 -7.32 37.68
N ARG A 716 4.86 -7.10 37.03
CA ARG A 716 4.33 -7.99 35.96
C ARG A 716 5.22 -8.05 34.72
N PHE A 717 5.90 -6.96 34.37
CA PHE A 717 6.79 -6.86 33.20
C PHE A 717 8.23 -6.45 33.56
N GLY A 718 8.62 -6.60 34.83
CA GLY A 718 9.95 -6.24 35.32
C GLY A 718 10.06 -4.77 35.78
N ARG A 719 11.27 -4.20 35.69
CA ARG A 719 11.57 -2.83 36.18
C ARG A 719 10.93 -1.78 35.27
N ALA A 720 9.76 -1.28 35.66
CA ALA A 720 9.02 -0.21 34.97
C ALA A 720 8.57 0.94 35.92
N PRO A 721 9.49 1.54 36.72
CA PRO A 721 9.15 2.53 37.75
C PRO A 721 8.42 3.79 37.23
N VAL A 722 8.70 4.27 36.02
CA VAL A 722 8.03 5.44 35.42
C VAL A 722 6.60 5.10 35.05
N GLN A 723 6.36 3.98 34.36
CA GLN A 723 5.01 3.50 34.06
C GLN A 723 4.19 3.22 35.33
N VAL A 724 4.80 2.61 36.35
CA VAL A 724 4.17 2.41 37.67
C VAL A 724 3.80 3.74 38.32
N ARG A 725 4.68 4.73 38.27
CA ARG A 725 4.42 6.05 38.86
C ARG A 725 3.29 6.79 38.12
N LEU A 726 3.32 6.86 36.80
CA LEU A 726 2.27 7.50 35.98
C LEU A 726 0.91 6.82 36.18
N SER A 727 0.87 5.48 36.16
CA SER A 727 -0.32 4.68 36.49
C SER A 727 -0.89 5.01 37.87
N CYS A 728 -0.03 5.15 38.90
CA CYS A 728 -0.47 5.54 40.24
C CYS A 728 -0.93 7.00 40.33
N ILE A 729 -0.32 7.91 39.58
CA ILE A 729 -0.75 9.31 39.50
C ILE A 729 -2.16 9.40 38.91
N ALA A 730 -2.41 8.72 37.78
CA ALA A 730 -3.74 8.64 37.16
C ALA A 730 -4.79 8.04 38.13
N LYS A 731 -4.49 6.85 38.69
CA LYS A 731 -5.37 6.14 39.61
C LYS A 731 -5.72 6.90 40.88
N THR A 732 -4.72 7.51 41.52
CA THR A 732 -4.91 8.18 42.82
C THR A 732 -5.72 9.47 42.70
N ASN A 733 -5.68 10.10 41.52
CA ASN A 733 -6.42 11.33 41.22
C ASN A 733 -7.70 11.08 40.40
N SER A 734 -8.00 9.83 40.03
CA SER A 734 -9.16 9.43 39.23
C SER A 734 -9.31 10.19 37.89
N ILE A 735 -8.19 10.43 37.21
CA ILE A 735 -8.09 11.25 35.98
C ILE A 735 -7.29 10.50 34.91
N TYR A 736 -7.65 10.66 33.64
CA TYR A 736 -6.81 10.16 32.54
C TYR A 736 -5.54 11.01 32.43
N VAL A 737 -4.38 10.37 32.30
CA VAL A 737 -3.08 11.06 32.18
C VAL A 737 -2.40 10.60 30.89
N ALA A 738 -2.17 11.55 29.99
CA ALA A 738 -1.32 11.36 28.81
C ALA A 738 0.06 12.00 29.05
N ALA A 739 1.11 11.24 28.79
CA ALA A 739 2.49 11.65 29.01
C ALA A 739 3.43 11.03 27.99
N ASN A 740 4.51 11.73 27.68
CA ASN A 740 5.55 11.26 26.78
C ASN A 740 6.74 10.66 27.57
N VAL A 741 7.22 9.50 27.12
CA VAL A 741 8.25 8.67 27.73
C VAL A 741 9.10 8.00 26.64
N GLY A 742 10.28 7.47 26.99
CA GLY A 742 11.09 6.69 26.06
C GLY A 742 10.83 5.18 26.17
N ASP A 743 10.52 4.53 25.05
CA ASP A 743 10.38 3.07 24.97
C ASP A 743 11.66 2.40 24.43
N ILE A 744 11.92 1.17 24.86
CA ILE A 744 12.96 0.29 24.33
C ILE A 744 12.39 -1.08 23.93
N LYS A 745 12.69 -1.49 22.69
CA LYS A 745 12.33 -2.81 22.14
C LYS A 745 13.61 -3.58 21.77
N PRO A 746 14.09 -4.51 22.61
CA PRO A 746 15.24 -5.36 22.29
C PRO A 746 14.99 -6.19 21.04
N CYS A 747 15.96 -6.22 20.12
CA CYS A 747 15.90 -6.97 18.88
C CYS A 747 17.18 -7.80 18.68
N ASN A 748 17.25 -8.58 17.61
CA ASN A 748 18.44 -9.39 17.30
C ASN A 748 18.65 -9.49 15.78
N ALA A 749 19.77 -10.08 15.35
CA ALA A 749 20.13 -10.20 13.94
C ALA A 749 19.21 -11.09 13.07
N THR A 750 18.12 -11.65 13.60
CA THR A 750 17.06 -12.30 12.79
C THR A 750 16.00 -11.31 12.32
N ASP A 751 15.90 -10.13 12.96
CA ASP A 751 15.18 -8.98 12.45
C ASP A 751 16.13 -8.14 11.57
N PRO A 752 15.90 -8.05 10.25
CA PRO A 752 16.79 -7.35 9.33
C PRO A 752 16.78 -5.82 9.50
N LYS A 753 15.78 -5.25 10.20
CA LYS A 753 15.71 -3.82 10.52
C LYS A 753 16.35 -3.47 11.88
N CYS A 754 16.72 -4.48 12.68
CA CYS A 754 17.26 -4.26 14.03
C CYS A 754 18.52 -3.36 14.03
N PRO A 755 18.53 -2.24 14.77
CA PRO A 755 19.69 -1.38 14.89
C PRO A 755 20.93 -2.15 15.38
N LYS A 756 22.11 -1.70 14.94
CA LYS A 756 23.41 -2.36 15.23
C LYS A 756 23.72 -2.50 16.72
N ASP A 757 23.06 -1.70 17.55
CA ASP A 757 23.22 -1.64 19.00
C ASP A 757 22.19 -2.51 19.76
N GLY A 758 21.39 -3.30 19.03
CA GLY A 758 20.60 -4.43 19.54
C GLY A 758 19.21 -4.08 20.07
N ARG A 759 18.72 -2.87 19.84
CA ARG A 759 17.38 -2.44 20.26
C ARG A 759 16.85 -1.32 19.36
N TYR A 760 15.53 -1.23 19.27
CA TYR A 760 14.86 0.02 18.90
C TYR A 760 14.64 0.89 20.13
N GLN A 761 14.63 2.20 19.94
CA GLN A 761 14.39 3.22 20.96
C GLN A 761 13.36 4.21 20.41
N TYR A 762 12.25 4.45 21.08
CA TYR A 762 11.16 5.26 20.53
C TYR A 762 10.77 6.43 21.43
N ASN A 763 10.53 7.60 20.82
CA ASN A 763 9.77 8.69 21.41
C ASN A 763 8.31 8.20 21.52
N THR A 764 7.76 8.14 22.74
CA THR A 764 6.56 7.32 23.00
C THR A 764 5.55 8.02 23.90
N ASP A 765 4.37 8.29 23.37
CA ASP A 765 3.24 8.72 24.17
C ASP A 765 2.55 7.51 24.83
N VAL A 766 2.20 7.65 26.10
CA VAL A 766 1.40 6.68 26.85
C VAL A 766 0.19 7.35 27.50
N VAL A 767 -0.94 6.66 27.50
CA VAL A 767 -2.16 7.11 28.19
C VAL A 767 -2.56 6.10 29.27
N PHE A 768 -2.68 6.60 30.50
CA PHE A 768 -3.24 5.88 31.62
C PHE A 768 -4.67 6.34 31.90
N ALA A 769 -5.61 5.40 31.99
CA ALA A 769 -6.98 5.67 32.39
C ALA A 769 -7.09 6.05 33.88
N SER A 770 -8.25 6.56 34.28
CA SER A 770 -8.53 7.00 35.66
C SER A 770 -8.46 5.91 36.73
N ASP A 771 -8.39 4.62 36.36
CA ASP A 771 -8.14 3.48 37.26
C ASP A 771 -6.66 3.05 37.31
N GLY A 772 -5.81 3.72 36.51
CA GLY A 772 -4.38 3.46 36.31
C GLY A 772 -4.06 2.47 35.19
N LYS A 773 -5.04 1.94 34.44
CA LYS A 773 -4.78 1.02 33.31
C LYS A 773 -4.07 1.73 32.16
N LEU A 774 -3.06 1.09 31.55
CA LEU A 774 -2.49 1.52 30.26
C LEU A 774 -3.53 1.28 29.15
N VAL A 775 -3.94 2.33 28.45
CA VAL A 775 -4.98 2.27 27.39
C VAL A 775 -4.50 2.70 26.00
N ALA A 776 -3.37 3.39 25.90
CA ALA A 776 -2.71 3.71 24.64
C ALA A 776 -1.19 3.74 24.81
N ARG A 777 -0.47 3.32 23.77
CA ARG A 777 0.95 3.56 23.53
C ARG A 777 1.09 3.95 22.06
N TYR A 778 1.73 5.07 21.76
CA TYR A 778 2.00 5.53 20.40
C TYR A 778 3.48 5.88 20.27
N HIS A 779 4.16 5.32 19.27
CA HIS A 779 5.52 5.73 18.91
C HIS A 779 5.48 6.83 17.85
N LYS A 780 6.13 7.97 18.11
CA LYS A 780 6.21 9.12 17.18
C LYS A 780 6.71 8.69 15.81
N TYR A 781 5.91 8.97 14.77
CA TYR A 781 6.20 8.49 13.41
C TYR A 781 7.07 9.48 12.61
N ASN A 782 6.82 10.78 12.72
CA ASN A 782 7.57 11.81 12.01
C ASN A 782 8.59 12.46 12.96
N LEU A 783 9.79 11.89 13.03
CA LEU A 783 10.89 12.44 13.83
C LEU A 783 11.38 13.77 13.25
N PHE A 784 11.63 14.74 14.11
CA PHE A 784 12.22 16.03 13.74
C PHE A 784 13.73 15.93 13.53
N LEU A 785 14.30 16.88 12.77
CA LEU A 785 15.73 16.95 12.51
C LEU A 785 16.52 17.14 13.82
N GLY A 786 17.19 16.08 14.26
CA GLY A 786 18.01 16.08 15.47
C GLY A 786 17.68 14.96 16.46
N GLU A 787 16.51 14.31 16.34
CA GLU A 787 16.06 13.18 17.20
C GLU A 787 16.80 11.86 16.95
N SER A 788 18.12 11.91 16.74
CA SER A 788 19.00 10.77 16.44
C SER A 788 19.09 9.71 17.54
N GLN A 789 18.58 10.01 18.74
CA GLN A 789 18.44 9.07 19.85
C GLN A 789 17.30 8.05 19.66
N PHE A 790 16.36 8.33 18.75
CA PHE A 790 15.19 7.51 18.48
C PHE A 790 15.24 6.85 17.09
N ASP A 791 14.50 5.76 16.93
CA ASP A 791 14.22 5.07 15.67
C ASP A 791 12.83 5.45 15.17
N GLN A 792 12.64 5.50 13.86
CA GLN A 792 11.30 5.62 13.28
C GLN A 792 10.58 4.25 13.36
N PRO A 793 9.30 4.19 13.74
CA PRO A 793 8.49 2.97 13.67
C PRO A 793 8.47 2.38 12.26
N ALA A 794 8.40 1.05 12.16
CA ALA A 794 8.51 0.38 10.88
C ALA A 794 7.33 0.65 9.93
N GLU A 795 6.18 1.07 10.48
CA GLU A 795 4.92 1.49 9.85
C GLU A 795 4.27 2.55 10.77
N PRO A 796 3.38 3.44 10.28
CA PRO A 796 2.66 4.39 11.13
C PRO A 796 1.66 3.69 12.07
N GLU A 797 1.64 4.12 13.33
CA GLU A 797 0.71 3.59 14.34
C GLU A 797 -0.53 4.49 14.45
N PHE A 798 -1.72 3.97 14.14
CA PHE A 798 -2.98 4.71 14.22
C PHE A 798 -3.66 4.48 15.57
N VAL A 799 -3.18 5.15 16.62
CA VAL A 799 -3.55 4.86 18.01
C VAL A 799 -4.77 5.65 18.45
N THR A 800 -5.82 4.93 18.84
CA THR A 800 -7.06 5.49 19.38
C THR A 800 -7.50 4.78 20.66
N PHE A 801 -8.21 5.48 21.54
CA PHE A 801 -8.88 4.86 22.69
C PHE A 801 -10.22 5.53 23.00
N ASN A 802 -11.17 4.74 23.49
CA ASN A 802 -12.53 5.20 23.79
C ASN A 802 -12.69 5.52 25.27
N THR A 803 -13.44 6.58 25.57
CA THR A 803 -13.82 6.98 26.93
C THR A 803 -15.34 7.13 27.05
N THR A 804 -15.84 7.48 28.23
CA THR A 804 -17.26 7.89 28.39
C THR A 804 -17.51 9.34 27.95
N PHE A 805 -16.50 10.03 27.41
CA PHE A 805 -16.50 11.43 27.02
C PHE A 805 -15.78 11.66 25.68
N GLY A 806 -15.92 10.71 24.76
CA GLY A 806 -15.43 10.81 23.38
C GLY A 806 -14.39 9.75 23.02
N THR A 807 -14.15 9.64 21.71
CA THR A 807 -13.08 8.85 21.09
C THR A 807 -11.85 9.72 20.90
N PHE A 808 -10.72 9.28 21.43
CA PHE A 808 -9.48 10.04 21.40
C PHE A 808 -8.46 9.43 20.43
N GLY A 809 -7.85 10.27 19.60
CA GLY A 809 -6.59 9.98 18.92
C GLY A 809 -5.40 10.59 19.66
N ILE A 810 -4.19 10.12 19.35
CA ILE A 810 -2.95 10.69 19.90
C ILE A 810 -1.84 10.67 18.83
N PHE A 811 -1.06 11.76 18.77
CA PHE A 811 0.18 11.88 18.00
C PHE A 811 1.06 13.00 18.57
N THR A 812 2.32 13.06 18.15
CA THR A 812 3.35 13.84 18.86
C THR A 812 3.99 14.90 17.97
N CYS A 813 3.91 16.17 18.38
CA CYS A 813 4.70 17.26 17.82
C CYS A 813 4.69 17.34 16.28
N PHE A 814 5.83 17.15 15.63
CA PHE A 814 6.04 17.27 14.19
C PHE A 814 5.09 16.42 13.33
N ASP A 815 4.48 15.36 13.89
CA ASP A 815 3.41 14.57 13.25
C ASP A 815 2.24 15.43 12.71
N VAL A 816 1.97 16.60 13.31
CA VAL A 816 0.86 17.50 12.94
C VAL A 816 0.95 18.02 11.49
N LEU A 817 2.17 18.08 10.93
CA LEU A 817 2.42 18.53 9.56
C LEU A 817 2.23 17.43 8.49
N PHE A 818 1.95 16.18 8.89
CA PHE A 818 1.94 15.03 7.98
C PHE A 818 0.58 14.31 7.95
N TYR A 819 0.32 13.60 6.85
CA TYR A 819 -0.92 12.85 6.68
C TYR A 819 -1.06 11.70 7.70
N ASN A 820 0.02 10.95 7.92
CA ASN A 820 0.05 9.83 8.86
C ASN A 820 0.83 10.20 10.14
N PRO A 821 0.27 9.97 11.34
CA PRO A 821 -1.09 9.47 11.61
C PRO A 821 -2.17 10.58 11.63
N ALA A 822 -1.78 11.86 11.67
CA ALA A 822 -2.63 12.96 12.13
C ALA A 822 -3.93 13.14 11.35
N VAL A 823 -3.87 13.17 10.01
CA VAL A 823 -5.06 13.28 9.15
C VAL A 823 -5.86 11.98 9.16
N HIS A 824 -5.18 10.83 9.14
CA HIS A 824 -5.83 9.51 9.12
C HIS A 824 -6.75 9.28 10.34
N LEU A 825 -6.30 9.69 11.53
CA LEU A 825 -7.08 9.62 12.77
C LEU A 825 -8.42 10.37 12.67
N VAL A 826 -8.46 11.50 11.96
CA VAL A 826 -9.67 12.34 11.85
C VAL A 826 -10.58 11.89 10.71
N ASP A 827 -10.02 11.61 9.53
CA ASP A 827 -10.80 11.31 8.32
C ASP A 827 -11.34 9.87 8.30
N HIS A 828 -10.53 8.90 8.71
CA HIS A 828 -10.88 7.47 8.63
C HIS A 828 -11.35 6.90 9.97
N LEU A 829 -10.66 7.25 11.06
CA LEU A 829 -10.99 6.75 12.40
C LEU A 829 -11.96 7.64 13.19
N GLN A 830 -12.31 8.81 12.64
CA GLN A 830 -13.37 9.70 13.14
C GLN A 830 -13.24 10.07 14.64
N VAL A 831 -12.03 10.32 15.12
CA VAL A 831 -11.80 10.75 16.50
C VAL A 831 -12.51 12.08 16.80
N ASP A 832 -13.09 12.19 17.99
CA ASP A 832 -13.72 13.43 18.48
C ASP A 832 -12.66 14.46 18.92
N SER A 833 -11.58 13.94 19.51
CA SER A 833 -10.57 14.72 20.22
C SER A 833 -9.17 14.16 19.97
N VAL A 834 -8.18 15.03 19.88
CA VAL A 834 -6.75 14.67 19.73
C VAL A 834 -5.99 15.10 20.98
N LEU A 835 -5.17 14.19 21.51
CA LEU A 835 -4.14 14.49 22.50
C LEU A 835 -2.82 14.79 21.78
N PHE A 836 -2.16 15.88 22.16
CA PHE A 836 -0.96 16.34 21.47
C PHE A 836 0.13 16.80 22.45
N PRO A 837 0.94 15.86 22.96
CA PRO A 837 2.23 16.18 23.57
C PRO A 837 3.17 16.77 22.52
N THR A 838 3.86 17.87 22.85
CA THR A 838 4.78 18.52 21.92
C THR A 838 5.93 19.25 22.61
N ALA A 839 7.06 19.36 21.93
CA ALA A 839 8.20 20.21 22.29
C ALA A 839 8.48 21.16 21.11
N TRP A 840 7.49 22.01 20.80
CA TRP A 840 7.45 22.82 19.59
C TRP A 840 8.26 24.10 19.74
N MET A 841 9.18 24.35 18.79
CA MET A 841 9.95 25.59 18.67
C MET A 841 9.19 26.56 17.78
N ASN A 842 8.80 27.72 18.31
CA ASN A 842 7.99 28.69 17.58
C ASN A 842 8.76 29.35 16.44
N LEU A 843 8.14 29.38 15.26
CA LEU A 843 8.63 30.06 14.07
C LEU A 843 7.52 30.92 13.43
N LEU A 844 7.56 32.22 13.67
CA LEU A 844 6.72 33.19 12.96
C LEU A 844 7.06 33.22 11.46
N PRO A 845 6.08 33.47 10.57
CA PRO A 845 4.72 33.93 10.86
C PRO A 845 3.62 32.86 10.79
N HIS A 846 3.93 31.57 10.63
CA HIS A 846 2.93 30.50 10.37
C HIS A 846 3.14 29.20 11.16
N LEU A 847 4.20 29.11 11.96
CA LEU A 847 4.55 27.89 12.72
C LEU A 847 4.79 28.24 14.19
N THR A 848 3.96 29.14 14.73
CA THR A 848 3.84 29.35 16.18
C THR A 848 2.90 28.28 16.75
N ALA A 849 3.24 27.68 17.89
CA ALA A 849 2.50 26.57 18.47
C ALA A 849 1.01 26.90 18.73
N ILE A 850 0.69 28.04 19.35
CA ILE A 850 -0.73 28.39 19.60
C ILE A 850 -1.50 28.63 18.30
N GLU A 851 -0.83 29.17 17.29
CA GLU A 851 -1.37 29.55 15.99
C GLU A 851 -1.72 28.29 15.19
N PHE A 852 -0.69 27.56 14.77
CA PHE A 852 -0.84 26.40 13.89
C PHE A 852 -1.66 25.28 14.53
N HIS A 853 -1.47 24.97 15.83
CA HIS A 853 -2.22 23.91 16.50
C HIS A 853 -3.72 24.24 16.65
N SER A 854 -4.09 25.52 16.82
CA SER A 854 -5.49 25.94 16.89
C SER A 854 -6.14 25.99 15.51
N ALA A 855 -5.40 26.43 14.49
CA ALA A 855 -5.81 26.40 13.09
C ALA A 855 -6.02 24.95 12.59
N TRP A 856 -5.15 24.02 12.96
CA TRP A 856 -5.28 22.60 12.63
C TRP A 856 -6.56 22.00 13.23
N ALA A 857 -6.85 22.30 14.51
CA ALA A 857 -8.08 21.86 15.19
C ALA A 857 -9.36 22.37 14.49
N MET A 858 -9.35 23.64 14.08
CA MET A 858 -10.44 24.26 13.32
C MET A 858 -10.60 23.62 11.93
N GLY A 859 -9.51 23.50 11.16
CA GLY A 859 -9.53 22.95 9.81
C GLY A 859 -9.92 21.47 9.74
N MET A 860 -9.50 20.67 10.72
CA MET A 860 -9.83 19.24 10.81
C MET A 860 -11.17 18.97 11.51
N GLY A 861 -11.73 19.97 12.20
CA GLY A 861 -13.03 19.87 12.88
C GLY A 861 -13.02 18.94 14.10
N VAL A 862 -11.95 18.94 14.89
CA VAL A 862 -11.82 18.14 16.13
C VAL A 862 -11.45 18.99 17.34
N ASN A 863 -11.69 18.48 18.55
CA ASN A 863 -11.05 19.06 19.74
C ASN A 863 -9.55 18.71 19.76
N PHE A 864 -8.72 19.59 20.31
CA PHE A 864 -7.27 19.40 20.31
C PHE A 864 -6.65 19.89 21.62
N LEU A 865 -5.90 19.01 22.30
CA LEU A 865 -5.30 19.27 23.62
C LEU A 865 -3.76 19.31 23.46
N ALA A 866 -3.23 20.50 23.19
CA ALA A 866 -1.81 20.75 23.01
C ALA A 866 -1.11 21.06 24.33
N ALA A 867 -0.14 20.23 24.73
CA ALA A 867 0.72 20.46 25.88
C ALA A 867 2.17 20.63 25.40
N ASN A 868 2.70 21.85 25.46
CA ASN A 868 4.04 22.19 24.99
C ASN A 868 5.07 22.22 26.13
N THR A 869 6.33 21.99 25.80
CA THR A 869 7.45 22.29 26.70
C THR A 869 7.58 23.81 26.87
N HIS A 870 8.18 24.22 27.98
CA HIS A 870 8.43 25.62 28.30
C HIS A 870 9.95 25.84 28.41
N ASN A 871 10.52 26.50 27.40
CA ASN A 871 11.93 26.87 27.32
C ASN A 871 12.07 28.13 26.43
N THR A 872 12.16 29.28 27.09
CA THR A 872 12.36 30.60 26.47
C THR A 872 13.60 30.69 25.58
N THR A 873 14.67 29.93 25.88
CA THR A 873 15.93 29.94 25.12
C THR A 873 15.82 29.20 23.77
N MET A 874 14.83 28.32 23.62
CA MET A 874 14.58 27.55 22.38
C MET A 874 13.24 27.92 21.72
N ASN A 875 12.66 29.07 22.08
CA ASN A 875 11.33 29.51 21.64
C ASN A 875 10.23 28.46 21.87
N MET A 876 10.35 27.63 22.91
CA MET A 876 9.34 26.64 23.27
C MET A 876 8.38 27.23 24.31
N THR A 877 7.19 27.61 23.86
CA THR A 877 6.03 27.98 24.67
C THR A 877 4.81 27.92 23.76
N GLY A 878 3.62 27.56 24.25
CA GLY A 878 2.42 27.57 23.40
C GLY A 878 1.53 26.35 23.59
N SER A 879 0.95 26.24 24.78
CA SER A 879 -0.03 25.19 25.11
C SER A 879 -1.46 25.71 24.98
N GLY A 880 -2.41 24.81 24.72
CA GLY A 880 -3.81 25.20 24.60
C GLY A 880 -4.80 24.06 24.45
N ILE A 881 -6.07 24.44 24.57
CA ILE A 881 -7.24 23.58 24.44
C ILE A 881 -8.12 24.23 23.37
N TYR A 882 -8.19 23.59 22.21
CA TYR A 882 -8.84 24.10 21.01
C TYR A 882 -10.07 23.27 20.67
N ALA A 883 -11.11 23.93 20.15
CA ALA A 883 -12.32 23.31 19.62
C ALA A 883 -12.52 23.79 18.16
N PRO A 884 -13.36 23.12 17.35
CA PRO A 884 -13.53 23.47 15.94
C PRO A 884 -14.01 24.90 15.65
N ASP A 885 -14.68 25.55 16.60
CA ASP A 885 -15.18 26.91 16.47
C ASP A 885 -14.15 27.97 16.93
N LYS A 886 -13.31 27.65 17.93
CA LYS A 886 -12.27 28.55 18.49
C LYS A 886 -11.40 27.88 19.55
N ALA A 887 -10.28 28.51 19.86
CA ALA A 887 -9.54 28.25 21.09
C ALA A 887 -10.41 28.50 22.35
N ARG A 888 -10.40 27.54 23.29
CA ARG A 888 -11.12 27.64 24.58
C ARG A 888 -10.22 28.17 25.70
N ALA A 889 -8.94 27.79 25.66
CA ALA A 889 -7.89 28.34 26.49
C ALA A 889 -6.55 28.20 25.75
N TYR A 890 -5.64 29.16 25.91
CA TYR A 890 -4.27 29.07 25.41
C TYR A 890 -3.31 29.81 26.35
N HIS A 891 -2.02 29.52 26.25
CA HIS A 891 -0.96 30.19 26.99
C HIS A 891 0.24 30.37 26.07
N TYR A 892 0.89 31.52 26.19
CA TYR A 892 2.16 31.86 25.56
C TYR A 892 2.90 32.79 26.54
N ASP A 893 4.14 32.46 26.85
CA ASP A 893 5.02 33.26 27.71
C ASP A 893 6.47 33.06 27.25
N ALA A 894 7.04 34.11 26.64
CA ALA A 894 8.43 34.15 26.21
C ALA A 894 9.33 34.94 27.21
N GLU A 895 8.78 35.41 28.33
CA GLU A 895 9.46 36.29 29.29
C GLU A 895 9.86 35.58 30.60
N THR A 896 9.07 34.60 31.05
CA THR A 896 9.33 33.85 32.29
C THR A 896 9.65 32.38 32.03
N ASP A 897 10.15 31.65 33.03
CA ASP A 897 10.48 30.22 32.93
C ASP A 897 9.50 29.35 33.77
N ASN A 898 8.21 29.68 33.77
CA ASN A 898 7.19 29.04 34.61
C ASN A 898 6.25 28.11 33.83
N GLY A 899 6.10 26.87 34.29
CA GLY A 899 5.07 25.97 33.76
C GLY A 899 3.63 26.41 34.12
N HIS A 900 2.68 26.17 33.22
CA HIS A 900 1.31 26.71 33.27
C HIS A 900 0.24 25.62 33.11
N LEU A 901 -0.81 25.65 33.94
CA LEU A 901 -1.93 24.69 33.88
C LEU A 901 -3.20 25.34 33.29
N LEU A 902 -3.57 24.94 32.08
CA LEU A 902 -4.82 25.32 31.43
C LEU A 902 -5.89 24.26 31.66
N ILE A 903 -7.14 24.69 31.83
CA ILE A 903 -8.32 23.83 31.96
C ILE A 903 -9.50 24.49 31.24
N ALA A 904 -10.21 23.74 30.42
CA ALA A 904 -11.37 24.21 29.68
C ALA A 904 -12.42 23.11 29.47
N GLU A 905 -13.66 23.51 29.20
CA GLU A 905 -14.77 22.62 28.86
C GLU A 905 -14.87 22.46 27.34
N LEU A 906 -15.16 21.24 26.89
CA LEU A 906 -15.27 20.83 25.49
C LEU A 906 -16.52 19.97 25.27
N ASP A 907 -17.11 20.07 24.07
CA ASP A 907 -18.17 19.16 23.62
C ASP A 907 -17.59 17.76 23.38
N ILE A 908 -18.31 16.72 23.81
CA ILE A 908 -17.87 15.32 23.66
C ILE A 908 -17.81 14.88 22.18
N HIS A 909 -18.75 15.36 21.37
CA HIS A 909 -18.85 15.05 19.93
C HIS A 909 -18.94 16.35 19.13
N PRO A 910 -17.81 17.07 18.90
CA PRO A 910 -17.86 18.44 18.41
C PRO A 910 -18.40 18.56 16.99
N LYS A 911 -18.25 17.53 16.14
CA LYS A 911 -18.86 17.46 14.79
C LYS A 911 -20.39 17.33 14.80
N LEU A 912 -20.99 16.97 15.94
CA LEU A 912 -22.45 16.96 16.16
C LEU A 912 -22.96 18.24 16.86
N SER A 913 -22.06 19.13 17.26
CA SER A 913 -22.41 20.40 17.90
C SER A 913 -23.10 21.34 16.90
N PRO A 914 -24.15 22.07 17.28
CA PRO A 914 -24.83 23.02 16.39
C PRO A 914 -23.95 24.20 15.96
N HIS A 915 -22.76 24.33 16.53
CA HIS A 915 -21.75 25.32 16.17
C HIS A 915 -20.76 24.85 15.09
N TYR A 916 -20.77 23.55 14.74
CA TYR A 916 -19.90 23.02 13.68
C TYR A 916 -20.49 23.26 12.29
N THR A 917 -19.67 23.78 11.38
CA THR A 917 -19.99 23.92 9.95
C THR A 917 -18.86 23.33 9.13
N ALA A 918 -19.16 22.35 8.27
CA ALA A 918 -18.17 21.82 7.33
C ALA A 918 -17.87 22.88 6.25
N VAL A 919 -16.59 23.19 6.04
CA VAL A 919 -16.13 24.22 5.09
C VAL A 919 -15.64 23.55 3.80
N ASN A 920 -15.91 24.18 2.66
CA ASN A 920 -15.23 23.85 1.40
C ASN A 920 -14.39 25.06 0.96
N TRP A 921 -13.08 24.96 1.19
CA TRP A 921 -12.11 26.05 1.14
C TRP A 921 -11.98 26.74 -0.22
N SER A 922 -12.40 26.09 -1.30
CA SER A 922 -12.18 26.59 -2.67
C SER A 922 -13.44 27.11 -3.36
N LEU A 923 -14.65 26.89 -2.80
CA LEU A 923 -15.92 27.28 -3.45
C LEU A 923 -16.03 28.79 -3.69
N TYR A 924 -15.78 29.60 -2.66
CA TYR A 924 -15.90 31.05 -2.77
C TYR A 924 -14.89 31.63 -3.77
N ALA A 925 -13.62 31.22 -3.67
CA ALA A 925 -12.54 31.70 -4.54
C ALA A 925 -12.72 31.27 -6.01
N ALA A 926 -13.29 30.09 -6.27
CA ALA A 926 -13.57 29.62 -7.63
C ALA A 926 -14.63 30.47 -8.37
N GLY A 927 -15.42 31.29 -7.65
CA GLY A 927 -16.38 32.23 -8.22
C GLY A 927 -15.88 33.66 -8.40
N LEU A 928 -14.62 33.96 -8.05
CA LEU A 928 -14.04 35.30 -8.17
C LEU A 928 -13.25 35.45 -9.47
N ASP A 929 -13.50 36.53 -10.21
CA ASP A 929 -12.64 36.94 -11.32
C ASP A 929 -11.25 37.35 -10.79
N THR A 930 -10.18 36.91 -11.46
CA THR A 930 -8.82 37.36 -11.16
C THR A 930 -8.66 38.82 -11.58
N VAL A 931 -8.51 39.73 -10.61
CA VAL A 931 -8.30 41.16 -10.86
C VAL A 931 -6.86 41.38 -11.32
N SER A 932 -6.64 41.27 -12.63
CA SER A 932 -5.34 41.55 -13.26
C SER A 932 -5.17 43.06 -13.50
N GLU A 933 -4.92 43.82 -12.44
CA GLU A 933 -4.36 45.18 -12.56
C GLU A 933 -2.83 45.12 -12.60
N ASP A 934 -2.20 46.13 -13.21
CA ASP A 934 -0.74 46.28 -13.39
C ASP A 934 0.01 46.61 -12.06
N ASN A 935 -0.41 46.00 -10.96
CA ASN A 935 0.16 46.21 -9.64
C ASN A 935 1.50 45.46 -9.49
N ALA A 936 2.50 46.18 -8.98
CA ALA A 936 3.87 45.68 -8.90
C ALA A 936 4.04 44.60 -7.81
N VAL A 937 3.95 43.33 -8.22
CA VAL A 937 4.29 42.19 -7.36
C VAL A 937 5.79 42.11 -7.09
N PHE A 938 6.16 41.55 -5.93
CA PHE A 938 7.54 41.32 -5.54
C PHE A 938 7.69 39.94 -4.88
N ASN A 939 8.93 39.45 -4.77
CA ASN A 939 9.22 38.20 -4.07
C ASN A 939 9.69 38.49 -2.64
N GLY A 940 9.15 37.77 -1.68
CA GLY A 940 9.60 37.73 -0.29
C GLY A 940 9.90 36.30 0.14
N THR A 941 10.41 36.11 1.34
CA THR A 941 10.81 34.78 1.83
C THR A 941 10.25 34.52 3.22
N ILE A 942 9.49 33.44 3.36
CA ILE A 942 9.01 32.91 4.64
C ILE A 942 9.65 31.54 4.80
N PHE A 943 10.39 31.31 5.89
CA PHE A 943 11.06 30.04 6.18
C PHE A 943 11.80 29.40 4.97
N GLN A 944 12.50 30.23 4.20
CA GLN A 944 13.21 29.88 2.94
C GLN A 944 12.33 29.58 1.71
N ASP A 945 11.01 29.48 1.87
CA ASP A 945 10.06 29.43 0.75
C ASP A 945 9.88 30.82 0.12
N VAL A 946 9.83 30.87 -1.22
CA VAL A 946 9.76 32.13 -1.97
C VAL A 946 8.31 32.45 -2.34
N TYR A 947 7.71 33.36 -1.58
CA TYR A 947 6.34 33.84 -1.75
C TYR A 947 6.28 34.95 -2.81
N THR A 948 5.18 35.01 -3.55
CA THR A 948 4.85 36.15 -4.41
C THR A 948 3.89 37.07 -3.67
N PHE A 949 4.31 38.32 -3.45
CA PHE A 949 3.61 39.32 -2.64
C PHE A 949 3.13 40.52 -3.46
N ILE A 950 2.09 41.17 -2.94
CA ILE A 950 1.59 42.51 -3.33
C ILE A 950 1.38 43.35 -2.06
N THR A 951 1.73 44.64 -2.10
CA THR A 951 1.57 45.54 -0.94
C THR A 951 0.13 46.02 -0.78
N LEU A 952 -0.30 46.19 0.49
CA LEU A 952 -1.55 46.85 0.83
C LEU A 952 -1.34 48.37 0.81
N ASN A 953 -1.69 49.01 -0.31
CA ASN A 953 -1.38 50.42 -0.54
C ASN A 953 -2.47 51.36 0.00
N GLU A 954 -3.73 50.97 -0.07
CA GLU A 954 -4.85 51.78 0.43
C GLU A 954 -5.30 51.34 1.84
N ALA A 955 -6.07 52.19 2.53
CA ALA A 955 -6.64 51.84 3.84
C ALA A 955 -7.78 50.80 3.73
N GLN A 956 -8.41 50.68 2.57
CA GLN A 956 -9.45 49.70 2.25
C GLN A 956 -9.35 49.34 0.77
N GLU A 957 -9.18 48.05 0.46
CA GLU A 957 -8.95 47.57 -0.91
C GLU A 957 -9.45 46.13 -1.11
N ASN A 958 -9.63 45.74 -2.37
CA ASN A 958 -9.84 44.34 -2.78
C ASN A 958 -8.68 43.97 -3.73
N ILE A 959 -7.80 43.07 -3.30
CA ILE A 959 -6.57 42.72 -4.03
C ILE A 959 -6.45 41.21 -4.21
N SER A 960 -5.71 40.80 -5.24
CA SER A 960 -5.38 39.40 -5.48
C SER A 960 -3.93 39.22 -5.94
N VAL A 961 -3.33 38.10 -5.56
CA VAL A 961 -1.99 37.68 -6.01
C VAL A 961 -2.01 36.17 -6.26
N CYS A 962 -1.30 35.70 -7.27
CA CYS A 962 -1.24 34.28 -7.61
C CYS A 962 0.21 33.80 -7.68
N GLN A 963 0.43 32.55 -7.29
CA GLN A 963 1.66 31.81 -7.54
C GLN A 963 1.29 30.41 -8.04
N LYS A 964 1.77 30.03 -9.23
CA LYS A 964 1.39 28.81 -9.95
C LYS A 964 -0.14 28.65 -10.02
N ASP A 965 -0.70 27.61 -9.40
CA ASP A 965 -2.12 27.24 -9.50
C ASP A 965 -2.94 27.88 -8.37
N LEU A 966 -2.29 28.36 -7.31
CA LEU A 966 -2.93 29.10 -6.22
C LEU A 966 -3.08 30.59 -6.56
N CYS A 967 -4.33 31.07 -6.56
CA CYS A 967 -4.67 32.49 -6.49
C CYS A 967 -5.28 32.81 -5.13
N CYS A 968 -4.80 33.87 -4.50
CA CYS A 968 -5.21 34.37 -3.19
C CYS A 968 -5.92 35.72 -3.33
N HIS A 969 -7.03 35.90 -2.64
CA HIS A 969 -7.89 37.08 -2.71
C HIS A 969 -8.12 37.64 -1.30
N LEU A 970 -7.88 38.95 -1.12
CA LEU A 970 -8.08 39.67 0.12
C LEU A 970 -9.00 40.87 -0.10
N SER A 971 -10.08 40.96 0.69
CA SER A 971 -10.83 42.20 0.91
C SER A 971 -10.55 42.67 2.34
N TYR A 972 -10.16 43.93 2.53
CA TYR A 972 -9.82 44.43 3.87
C TYR A 972 -10.20 45.89 4.08
N SER A 973 -10.30 46.30 5.35
CA SER A 973 -10.43 47.67 5.80
C SER A 973 -9.67 47.87 7.11
N MET A 974 -8.70 48.78 7.14
CA MET A 974 -7.95 49.18 8.34
C MET A 974 -8.75 50.24 9.13
N LYS A 975 -8.67 50.23 10.47
CA LYS A 975 -9.22 51.33 11.31
C LYS A 975 -8.44 52.62 11.09
N GLU A 976 -7.12 52.51 11.05
CA GLU A 976 -6.18 53.58 10.77
C GLU A 976 -4.95 52.96 10.09
N LYS A 977 -4.54 53.50 8.94
CA LYS A 977 -3.34 53.06 8.25
C LYS A 977 -2.13 53.76 8.88
N GLN A 978 -1.27 52.99 9.54
CA GLN A 978 -0.01 53.50 10.08
C GLN A 978 0.99 53.74 8.94
N GLU A 979 1.70 54.87 8.94
CA GLU A 979 2.68 55.19 7.87
C GLU A 979 4.02 54.44 8.02
N ASP A 980 4.31 53.91 9.20
CA ASP A 980 5.54 53.17 9.52
C ASP A 980 5.38 51.64 9.51
N GLU A 981 4.14 51.13 9.37
CA GLU A 981 3.86 49.70 9.14
C GLU A 981 3.52 49.43 7.69
N LEU A 982 4.06 48.33 7.15
CA LEU A 982 3.75 47.82 5.83
C LEU A 982 3.08 46.45 5.97
N TYR A 983 2.02 46.21 5.19
CA TYR A 983 1.36 44.92 5.08
C TYR A 983 1.42 44.42 3.63
N ALA A 984 1.46 43.11 3.45
CA ALA A 984 1.44 42.46 2.15
C ALA A 984 0.51 41.24 2.13
N LEU A 985 -0.17 41.04 1.01
CA LEU A 985 -0.84 39.78 0.67
C LEU A 985 0.15 38.91 -0.10
N GLY A 986 0.35 37.66 0.32
CA GLY A 986 1.24 36.69 -0.30
C GLY A 986 0.54 35.41 -0.74
N ALA A 987 1.04 34.82 -1.83
CA ALA A 987 0.72 33.48 -2.28
C ALA A 987 1.99 32.61 -2.35
N PHE A 988 1.90 31.37 -1.89
CA PHE A 988 2.90 30.32 -2.11
C PHE A 988 2.23 29.02 -2.54
N ASP A 989 2.83 28.36 -3.51
CA ASP A 989 2.40 27.06 -4.02
C ASP A 989 3.68 26.26 -4.36
N GLY A 990 4.08 25.32 -3.51
CA GLY A 990 5.38 24.67 -3.67
C GLY A 990 5.74 23.61 -2.64
N LEU A 991 6.86 22.94 -2.90
CA LEU A 991 7.46 21.95 -2.00
C LEU A 991 8.42 22.67 -1.04
N HIS A 992 8.08 22.63 0.25
CA HIS A 992 8.99 22.99 1.33
C HIS A 992 10.03 21.89 1.54
N THR A 993 11.28 22.25 1.85
CA THR A 993 12.41 21.30 1.97
C THR A 993 13.39 21.56 3.13
N VAL A 994 13.08 22.49 4.05
CA VAL A 994 14.00 22.90 5.13
C VAL A 994 13.52 22.30 6.45
N GLU A 995 14.38 21.54 7.13
CA GLU A 995 14.03 20.86 8.40
C GLU A 995 12.86 19.84 8.29
N GLY A 996 12.31 19.65 7.09
CA GLY A 996 11.28 18.67 6.71
C GLY A 996 11.01 18.73 5.20
N GLN A 997 10.18 17.82 4.68
CA GLN A 997 9.76 17.84 3.27
C GLN A 997 8.24 17.63 3.17
N TYR A 998 7.52 18.66 2.76
CA TYR A 998 6.06 18.68 2.64
C TYR A 998 5.62 19.73 1.62
N TYR A 999 4.49 19.51 0.94
CA TYR A 999 3.97 20.45 -0.07
C TYR A 999 2.98 21.41 0.58
N LEU A 1000 3.10 22.71 0.28
CA LEU A 1000 2.30 23.79 0.85
C LEU A 1000 1.57 24.56 -0.25
N GLN A 1001 0.34 24.98 0.08
CA GLN A 1001 -0.37 26.07 -0.59
C GLN A 1001 -0.83 27.04 0.49
N VAL A 1002 -0.36 28.28 0.43
CA VAL A 1002 -0.58 29.29 1.49
C VAL A 1002 -1.01 30.61 0.88
N CYS A 1003 -2.14 31.12 1.37
CA CYS A 1003 -2.55 32.51 1.19
C CYS A 1003 -2.37 33.22 2.53
N THR A 1004 -1.66 34.35 2.55
CA THR A 1004 -1.33 35.02 3.82
C THR A 1004 -1.39 36.54 3.73
N LEU A 1005 -1.95 37.17 4.76
CA LEU A 1005 -1.83 38.60 5.03
C LEU A 1005 -0.79 38.75 6.15
N VAL A 1006 0.36 39.39 5.88
CA VAL A 1006 1.44 39.56 6.85
C VAL A 1006 1.79 41.02 7.06
N LYS A 1007 2.17 41.37 8.29
CA LYS A 1007 2.95 42.58 8.58
C LYS A 1007 4.40 42.35 8.15
N CYS A 1008 4.98 43.29 7.40
CA CYS A 1008 6.40 43.31 7.12
C CYS A 1008 7.15 43.95 8.29
N LYS A 1009 8.34 43.44 8.62
CA LYS A 1009 9.10 43.86 9.83
C LYS A 1009 9.47 45.34 9.85
N ASN A 1010 9.67 45.93 8.67
CA ASN A 1010 9.77 47.37 8.47
C ASN A 1010 9.28 47.73 7.05
N PRO A 1011 9.26 49.02 6.66
CA PRO A 1011 8.79 49.43 5.33
C PRO A 1011 9.61 48.96 4.10
N ASP A 1012 10.70 48.20 4.25
CA ASP A 1012 11.37 47.53 3.12
C ASP A 1012 10.63 46.23 2.76
N LEU A 1013 10.16 46.16 1.51
CA LEU A 1013 9.47 45.01 0.91
C LEU A 1013 10.19 43.68 1.15
N LYS A 1014 11.53 43.69 1.22
CA LYS A 1014 12.34 42.47 1.43
C LYS A 1014 12.13 41.83 2.80
N THR A 1015 11.57 42.57 3.75
CA THR A 1015 11.31 42.09 5.12
C THR A 1015 9.90 41.55 5.31
N CYS A 1016 9.08 41.56 4.25
CA CYS A 1016 7.79 40.87 4.23
C CYS A 1016 8.03 39.35 4.26
N GLY A 1017 7.68 38.73 5.40
CA GLY A 1017 7.95 37.33 5.69
C GLY A 1017 9.02 37.06 6.74
N GLU A 1018 9.74 38.09 7.21
CA GLU A 1018 10.55 37.96 8.43
C GLU A 1018 9.66 37.85 9.69
N PRO A 1019 10.12 37.22 10.79
CA PRO A 1019 9.42 37.20 12.07
C PRO A 1019 9.06 38.58 12.61
N VAL A 1020 7.80 38.78 13.00
CA VAL A 1020 7.27 40.01 13.61
C VAL A 1020 6.31 39.66 14.74
N GLU A 1021 6.67 40.00 15.98
CA GLU A 1021 5.85 39.75 17.18
C GLU A 1021 4.80 40.84 17.44
N ASN A 1022 5.09 42.08 17.03
CA ASN A 1022 4.33 43.27 17.45
C ASN A 1022 3.83 44.07 16.23
N ALA A 1023 2.56 44.46 16.29
CA ALA A 1023 1.82 45.24 15.30
C ALA A 1023 0.92 46.30 15.98
N SER A 1024 0.67 47.41 15.27
CA SER A 1024 -0.15 48.54 15.73
C SER A 1024 -1.39 48.77 14.85
N THR A 1025 -1.35 48.32 13.59
CA THR A 1025 -2.48 48.45 12.66
C THR A 1025 -3.60 47.48 13.02
N GLU A 1026 -4.76 48.02 13.37
CA GLU A 1026 -5.99 47.25 13.57
C GLU A 1026 -6.84 47.21 12.29
N PHE A 1027 -7.37 46.04 11.96
CA PHE A 1027 -8.33 45.86 10.87
C PHE A 1027 -9.77 45.95 11.39
N GLU A 1028 -10.64 46.74 10.76
CA GLU A 1028 -12.08 46.67 11.01
C GLU A 1028 -12.68 45.39 10.42
N LYS A 1029 -12.17 44.98 9.26
CA LYS A 1029 -12.62 43.81 8.50
C LYS A 1029 -11.48 43.26 7.67
N PHE A 1030 -11.44 41.94 7.55
CA PHE A 1030 -10.70 41.24 6.51
C PHE A 1030 -11.54 40.05 6.00
N SER A 1031 -11.26 39.61 4.79
CA SER A 1031 -11.81 38.40 4.18
C SER A 1031 -10.75 37.87 3.24
N LEU A 1032 -10.11 36.77 3.64
CA LEU A 1032 -9.04 36.09 2.90
C LEU A 1032 -9.58 34.76 2.36
N SER A 1033 -9.29 34.47 1.10
CA SER A 1033 -9.68 33.22 0.44
C SER A 1033 -8.67 32.83 -0.64
N GLY A 1034 -8.65 31.57 -1.05
CA GLY A 1034 -7.73 31.08 -2.06
C GLY A 1034 -8.29 29.93 -2.87
N ARG A 1035 -7.83 29.79 -4.12
CA ARG A 1035 -8.15 28.64 -4.98
C ARG A 1035 -7.25 27.46 -4.61
N PHE A 1036 -7.47 26.88 -3.43
CA PHE A 1036 -6.68 25.75 -2.95
C PHE A 1036 -6.97 24.47 -3.76
N GLY A 1037 -5.92 23.73 -4.10
CA GLY A 1037 -5.96 22.39 -4.70
C GLY A 1037 -6.04 21.26 -3.66
N THR A 1038 -6.37 21.59 -2.40
CA THR A 1038 -6.45 20.67 -1.27
C THR A 1038 -7.68 20.98 -0.42
N LYS A 1039 -8.24 19.96 0.23
CA LYS A 1039 -9.30 20.11 1.25
C LYS A 1039 -8.75 20.33 2.66
N TYR A 1040 -7.46 20.14 2.89
CA TYR A 1040 -6.79 20.37 4.17
C TYR A 1040 -6.18 21.77 4.16
N VAL A 1041 -6.89 22.71 4.77
CA VAL A 1041 -6.49 24.11 4.92
C VAL A 1041 -6.71 24.50 6.38
N PHE A 1042 -5.75 25.20 6.96
CA PHE A 1042 -5.74 25.54 8.39
C PHE A 1042 -5.83 27.08 8.53
N PRO A 1043 -6.94 27.62 9.07
CA PRO A 1043 -7.17 29.06 9.13
C PRO A 1043 -6.44 29.71 10.32
N GLU A 1044 -5.42 30.51 10.03
CA GLU A 1044 -4.57 31.16 11.03
C GLU A 1044 -4.93 32.63 11.23
N VAL A 1045 -5.04 33.06 12.49
CA VAL A 1045 -5.19 34.48 12.89
C VAL A 1045 -4.40 34.72 14.17
N LEU A 1046 -3.25 35.39 14.04
CA LEU A 1046 -2.38 35.78 15.14
C LEU A 1046 -2.30 37.30 15.24
N LEU A 1047 -2.48 37.81 16.46
CA LEU A 1047 -2.45 39.22 16.81
C LEU A 1047 -1.09 39.62 17.42
N SER A 1048 -0.88 40.94 17.49
CA SER A 1048 0.23 41.58 18.20
C SER A 1048 0.43 41.01 19.61
N GLY A 1049 1.68 40.75 19.99
CA GLY A 1049 2.03 40.10 21.25
C GLY A 1049 1.92 38.57 21.21
N VAL A 1050 1.78 37.97 20.02
CA VAL A 1050 1.59 36.52 19.81
C VAL A 1050 0.34 36.04 20.56
N HIS A 1051 -0.82 36.57 20.17
CA HIS A 1051 -2.11 36.29 20.79
C HIS A 1051 -3.11 35.76 19.76
N LEU A 1052 -3.88 34.73 20.11
CA LEU A 1052 -4.99 34.26 19.28
C LEU A 1052 -6.18 35.23 19.38
N ALA A 1053 -7.04 35.20 18.35
CA ALA A 1053 -8.26 36.02 18.24
C ALA A 1053 -9.57 35.21 18.44
N PRO A 1054 -9.79 34.53 19.59
CA PRO A 1054 -10.87 33.54 19.75
C PRO A 1054 -12.27 34.18 19.69
N GLY A 1055 -12.97 33.95 18.58
CA GLY A 1055 -14.31 34.48 18.33
C GLY A 1055 -14.34 35.88 17.70
N GLU A 1056 -13.20 36.40 17.25
CA GLU A 1056 -13.12 37.65 16.45
C GLU A 1056 -13.15 37.38 14.94
N PHE A 1057 -12.91 36.13 14.53
CA PHE A 1057 -13.04 35.66 13.16
C PHE A 1057 -13.91 34.40 13.08
N GLU A 1058 -14.36 34.07 11.88
CA GLU A 1058 -15.08 32.84 11.56
C GLU A 1058 -14.76 32.41 10.12
N VAL A 1059 -14.93 31.13 9.81
CA VAL A 1059 -14.79 30.60 8.46
C VAL A 1059 -16.17 30.41 7.85
N ARG A 1060 -16.42 31.01 6.69
CA ARG A 1060 -17.71 30.95 5.97
C ARG A 1060 -17.58 30.11 4.70
N GLN A 1061 -18.71 29.54 4.26
CA GLN A 1061 -18.88 28.93 2.93
C GLN A 1061 -19.08 30.00 1.84
#